data_AF-A0AAV6UR16-F1
#
_entry.id   AF-A0AAV6UR16-F1
#
_cell.length_a   1.000
_cell.length_b   1.000
_cell.length_c   1.000
_cell.angle_alpha   90.00
_cell.angle_beta   90.00
_cell.angle_gamma   90.00
#
_symmetry.space_group_name_H-M   'P 1'
#
loop_
_entity.id
_entity.type
_entity.pdbx_description
1 polymer ?
#
loop_
_entity_poly.entity_id
_entity_poly.type
_entity_poly.pdbx_seq_one_letter_code
_entity_poly.pdbx_strand_id
1 'polypeptide(L)'
;MEANLTDKNLKYYSFRGFSLYVLKKFRQVASGILIGVKRELTADFRIIKEMGVDGDKSEVVHLDVWKCGVHFKILAIYSPPGNDPDFSYVNHSKHSMFIGDFNAHSPVWGYSDTNKAGRRVQDFLSSSNFELIFNKRDPHTYLHYNGRSTTPDLLMVTADLHSFTKRSIMKDPGSGHRQVLAEIMIPKAEQRPFTPSKTSWNFKKANWPLYTRLVEQELTQDKLDFALNPSKIYNTIKDILISCAKKSIPRGRQKKYRSFWTDELTSLKDRRDRLRRKAELTSRPSDVQAWRKQSAYFRKKLTESKRSSYNDFISNINYQSDSKKVFKFVGNLMNDPVAPPKQSFMVDDKKLSSDSSVASAFVQYFCGAGCKGNYAKVHSSRVKQETARHELHVDPNSDPIFDAPITKDELIYAIRSLPRGVAGSWEEWWTYDGISGPDFWGLLNPEWSFCTKGRRQSPIDLDPAVLLYDPHLKSIHVDKFRVSGTIMNTGHSIIFKSDPELDPETVVNITEGPLSYRYRFEEIHLHYGRTDDKGSEHTLAGASFPAELQIFGYNSDLYNNISEALAVRRSEGVVGIAILLQMGDLSNAELRILTSQLHKIVYRGQEAHLQHLSVRDLLPDTRFFMTYEGSLTMPGCHETVTWIVMNRPIYITKQQLYILRKLMQGAENSPKAPLGNNFRPPLPLNQRVVRTNIDFRRTEGSKCPTMHHNMHYKARKWTRYP
;
A
#
# COMPACT_ATOMS: atom_id res chain seq x y z
N MET A 1 -4.34 -11.50 27.64
CA MET A 1 -3.27 -10.55 27.26
C MET A 1 -2.93 -9.73 28.49
N GLU A 2 -1.93 -8.83 28.43
CA GLU A 2 -1.60 -7.97 29.58
C GLU A 2 -2.79 -7.10 29.99
N ALA A 3 -2.94 -6.84 31.28
CA ALA A 3 -3.89 -5.84 31.76
C ALA A 3 -3.34 -4.43 31.45
N ASN A 4 -4.23 -3.50 31.10
CA ASN A 4 -3.96 -2.07 30.85
C ASN A 4 -3.32 -1.75 29.48
N LEU A 5 -3.93 -2.24 28.40
CA LEU A 5 -3.68 -1.70 27.05
C LEU A 5 -4.55 -0.45 26.82
N THR A 6 -3.90 0.68 26.59
CA THR A 6 -4.51 1.93 26.11
C THR A 6 -4.54 1.97 24.58
N ASP A 7 -5.31 2.87 23.97
CA ASP A 7 -5.30 3.10 22.51
C ASP A 7 -3.88 3.37 21.98
N LYS A 8 -3.07 4.13 22.74
CA LYS A 8 -1.66 4.39 22.44
C LYS A 8 -0.79 3.12 22.44
N ASN A 9 -1.18 2.08 23.19
CA ASN A 9 -0.45 0.81 23.27
C ASN A 9 -0.96 -0.23 22.24
N LEU A 10 -2.22 -0.14 21.80
CA LEU A 10 -2.81 -1.05 20.80
C LEU A 10 -2.09 -1.04 19.45
N LYS A 11 -1.43 0.07 19.08
CA LYS A 11 -0.57 0.15 17.88
C LYS A 11 0.60 -0.85 17.88
N TYR A 12 1.04 -1.33 19.06
CA TYR A 12 2.08 -2.35 19.20
C TYR A 12 1.51 -3.80 19.17
N TYR A 13 0.19 -3.95 19.22
CA TYR A 13 -0.52 -5.23 19.24
C TYR A 13 -1.22 -5.51 17.90
N SER A 14 -0.55 -5.28 16.77
CA SER A 14 -1.11 -5.54 15.44
C SER A 14 -1.18 -7.06 15.14
N PHE A 15 -2.37 -7.57 14.86
CA PHE A 15 -2.57 -8.97 14.48
C PHE A 15 -2.60 -9.13 12.95
N ARG A 16 -1.72 -10.01 12.45
CA ARG A 16 -1.48 -10.38 11.04
C ARG A 16 -2.72 -10.31 10.13
N GLY A 17 -2.92 -9.24 9.37
CA GLY A 17 -4.04 -9.15 8.41
C GLY A 17 -5.44 -9.15 9.07
N PHE A 18 -5.56 -8.71 10.31
CA PHE A 18 -6.82 -8.41 10.98
C PHE A 18 -6.96 -6.89 11.22
N SER A 19 -8.20 -6.40 11.20
CA SER A 19 -8.63 -5.14 11.80
C SER A 19 -8.99 -5.43 13.25
N LEU A 20 -8.53 -4.61 14.19
CA LEU A 20 -8.72 -4.82 15.62
C LEU A 20 -9.70 -3.83 16.18
N TYR A 21 -10.61 -4.34 16.99
CA TYR A 21 -11.60 -3.57 17.71
C TYR A 21 -11.54 -3.94 19.19
N VAL A 22 -11.58 -2.93 20.05
CA VAL A 22 -11.41 -3.09 21.50
C VAL A 22 -12.56 -2.44 22.23
N LEU A 23 -13.18 -3.21 23.12
CA LEU A 23 -14.00 -2.67 24.18
C LEU A 23 -13.10 -2.10 25.27
N LYS A 24 -13.21 -0.80 25.57
CA LYS A 24 -12.36 -0.14 26.57
C LYS A 24 -12.78 -0.55 27.97
N LYS A 25 -11.80 -0.80 28.85
CA LYS A 25 -12.05 -1.09 30.26
C LYS A 25 -12.71 0.09 30.96
N PHE A 26 -13.88 -0.12 31.53
CA PHE A 26 -14.42 0.71 32.61
C PHE A 26 -14.17 0.04 33.97
N ARG A 27 -13.34 0.71 34.79
CA ARG A 27 -12.89 0.31 36.16
C ARG A 27 -11.91 -0.88 36.23
N GLN A 28 -11.37 -1.08 37.44
CA GLN A 28 -10.22 -1.98 37.73
C GLN A 28 -10.50 -3.48 37.61
N VAL A 29 -11.75 -3.90 37.40
CA VAL A 29 -12.11 -5.33 37.26
C VAL A 29 -11.78 -5.78 35.83
N ALA A 30 -11.10 -6.92 35.70
CA ALA A 30 -10.25 -7.17 34.52
C ALA A 30 -10.94 -7.90 33.34
N SER A 31 -11.90 -7.25 32.69
CA SER A 31 -12.47 -7.68 31.40
C SER A 31 -12.14 -6.70 30.25
N GLY A 32 -12.60 -6.96 29.03
CA GLY A 32 -12.20 -6.21 27.83
C GLY A 32 -12.03 -7.13 26.63
N ILE A 33 -13.05 -7.17 25.77
CA ILE A 33 -13.05 -7.96 24.54
C ILE A 33 -12.17 -7.29 23.47
N LEU A 34 -11.11 -7.99 23.03
CA LEU A 34 -10.36 -7.67 21.82
C LEU A 34 -10.82 -8.58 20.68
N ILE A 35 -11.38 -8.01 19.61
CA ILE A 35 -11.78 -8.77 18.43
C ILE A 35 -10.91 -8.42 17.24
N GLY A 36 -10.37 -9.45 16.59
CA GLY A 36 -9.73 -9.33 15.28
C GLY A 36 -10.65 -9.83 14.17
N VAL A 37 -10.97 -8.97 13.22
CA VAL A 37 -11.69 -9.32 11.98
C VAL A 37 -10.72 -9.37 10.81
N LYS A 38 -10.69 -10.45 10.05
CA LYS A 38 -9.72 -10.58 8.94
C LYS A 38 -9.98 -9.50 7.88
N ARG A 39 -8.96 -8.73 7.49
CA ARG A 39 -9.03 -7.58 6.55
C ARG A 39 -9.61 -7.92 5.17
N GLU A 40 -9.60 -9.19 4.78
CA GLU A 40 -10.21 -9.73 3.55
C GLU A 40 -11.74 -9.90 3.62
N LEU A 41 -12.34 -9.74 4.81
CA LEU A 41 -13.76 -9.81 5.06
C LEU A 41 -14.33 -8.39 5.17
N THR A 42 -15.48 -8.18 4.54
CA THR A 42 -16.30 -7.00 4.77
C THR A 42 -17.02 -7.16 6.11
N ALA A 43 -16.84 -6.24 7.04
CA ALA A 43 -17.50 -6.28 8.34
C ALA A 43 -17.84 -4.88 8.87
N ASP A 44 -18.81 -4.82 9.78
CA ASP A 44 -19.16 -3.65 10.59
C ASP A 44 -19.14 -4.07 12.07
N PHE A 45 -18.70 -3.16 12.95
CA PHE A 45 -18.45 -3.42 14.36
C PHE A 45 -19.28 -2.46 15.21
N ARG A 46 -20.07 -3.00 16.14
CA ARG A 46 -20.93 -2.22 17.03
C ARG A 46 -20.84 -2.76 18.44
N ILE A 47 -20.73 -1.86 19.40
CA ILE A 47 -20.82 -2.19 20.82
C ILE A 47 -22.31 -2.22 21.16
N ILE A 48 -22.79 -3.33 21.72
CA ILE A 48 -24.20 -3.48 22.14
C ILE A 48 -24.33 -3.21 23.63
N LYS A 49 -23.38 -3.71 24.43
CA LYS A 49 -23.36 -3.54 25.88
C LYS A 49 -21.95 -3.39 26.41
N GLU A 50 -21.71 -2.31 27.15
CA GLU A 50 -20.55 -2.12 28.02
C GLU A 50 -20.96 -2.45 29.47
N MET A 51 -20.00 -2.65 30.38
CA MET A 51 -20.32 -2.84 31.81
C MET A 51 -20.99 -1.59 32.40
N GLY A 52 -22.32 -1.64 32.51
CA GLY A 52 -23.17 -0.58 33.05
C GLY A 52 -23.42 -0.66 34.56
N VAL A 53 -24.31 0.21 35.04
CA VAL A 53 -24.71 0.31 36.47
C VAL A 53 -25.85 -0.67 36.80
N ASP A 54 -26.60 -1.11 35.80
CA ASP A 54 -27.68 -2.10 35.93
C ASP A 54 -27.11 -3.49 36.20
N GLY A 55 -27.89 -4.36 36.86
CA GLY A 55 -27.41 -5.59 37.50
C GLY A 55 -26.71 -6.65 36.61
N ASP A 56 -26.79 -6.53 35.28
CA ASP A 56 -26.11 -7.40 34.32
C ASP A 56 -24.79 -6.79 33.82
N LYS A 57 -23.68 -7.46 34.18
CA LYS A 57 -22.30 -7.06 33.91
C LYS A 57 -21.72 -7.68 32.63
N SER A 58 -22.56 -8.13 31.69
CA SER A 58 -22.11 -8.69 30.42
C SER A 58 -21.55 -7.63 29.48
N GLU A 59 -20.39 -7.91 28.90
CA GLU A 59 -19.83 -7.18 27.76
C GLU A 59 -20.31 -7.86 26.46
N VAL A 60 -20.98 -7.12 25.57
CA VAL A 60 -21.58 -7.65 24.34
C VAL A 60 -21.19 -6.80 23.14
N VAL A 61 -20.57 -7.45 22.16
CA VAL A 61 -20.08 -6.81 20.94
C VAL A 61 -20.66 -7.52 19.73
N HIS A 62 -21.25 -6.75 18.82
CA HIS A 62 -21.88 -7.24 17.60
C HIS A 62 -21.01 -6.96 16.38
N LEU A 63 -20.86 -7.98 15.55
CA LEU A 63 -20.11 -7.98 14.31
C LEU A 63 -21.00 -8.48 13.18
N ASP A 64 -21.39 -7.55 12.31
CA ASP A 64 -21.99 -7.90 11.03
C ASP A 64 -20.86 -8.27 10.06
N VAL A 65 -20.87 -9.47 9.49
CA VAL A 65 -19.83 -9.97 8.57
C VAL A 65 -20.47 -10.45 7.28
N TRP A 66 -20.02 -9.93 6.14
CA TRP A 66 -20.52 -10.33 4.83
C TRP A 66 -19.51 -11.21 4.08
N LYS A 67 -19.95 -12.38 3.61
CA LYS A 67 -19.11 -13.29 2.83
C LYS A 67 -19.95 -14.08 1.83
N CYS A 68 -19.49 -14.10 0.56
CA CYS A 68 -20.13 -14.85 -0.54
C CYS A 68 -21.63 -14.50 -0.73
N GLY A 69 -22.01 -13.24 -0.53
CA GLY A 69 -23.40 -12.79 -0.61
C GLY A 69 -24.24 -13.05 0.65
N VAL A 70 -23.74 -13.84 1.60
CA VAL A 70 -24.41 -14.10 2.89
C VAL A 70 -23.96 -13.06 3.93
N HIS A 71 -24.90 -12.60 4.74
CA HIS A 71 -24.70 -11.72 5.90
C HIS A 71 -24.81 -12.56 7.17
N PHE A 72 -23.74 -12.61 7.95
CA PHE A 72 -23.68 -13.27 9.26
C PHE A 72 -23.68 -12.22 10.37
N LYS A 73 -24.36 -12.52 11.47
CA LYS A 73 -24.33 -11.70 12.69
C LYS A 73 -23.61 -12.46 13.80
N ILE A 74 -22.54 -11.89 14.32
CA ILE A 74 -21.69 -12.53 15.32
C ILE A 74 -21.73 -11.67 16.58
N LEU A 75 -22.31 -12.21 17.65
CA LEU A 75 -22.29 -11.58 18.97
C LEU A 75 -21.20 -12.24 19.81
N ALA A 76 -20.14 -11.49 20.06
CA ALA A 76 -19.08 -11.87 20.97
C ALA A 76 -19.47 -11.43 22.40
N ILE A 77 -19.52 -12.39 23.33
CA ILE A 77 -19.95 -12.14 24.71
C ILE A 77 -18.83 -12.47 25.70
N TYR A 78 -18.69 -11.62 26.71
CA TYR A 78 -18.05 -11.95 27.97
C TYR A 78 -19.02 -11.66 29.11
N SER A 79 -19.43 -12.70 29.85
CA SER A 79 -20.25 -12.58 31.06
C SER A 79 -19.42 -13.06 32.26
N PRO A 80 -19.15 -12.20 33.27
CA PRO A 80 -18.31 -12.57 34.40
C PRO A 80 -18.98 -13.62 35.32
N PRO A 81 -18.19 -14.36 36.13
CA PRO A 81 -18.74 -15.33 37.08
C PRO A 81 -19.77 -14.73 38.04
N GLY A 82 -20.88 -15.44 38.25
CA GLY A 82 -21.95 -15.02 39.17
C GLY A 82 -22.91 -13.95 38.62
N ASN A 83 -22.76 -13.55 37.36
CA ASN A 83 -23.64 -12.61 36.68
C ASN A 83 -25.04 -13.20 36.37
N ASP A 84 -26.02 -12.33 36.11
CA ASP A 84 -27.34 -12.69 35.57
C ASP A 84 -27.51 -12.02 34.19
N PRO A 85 -27.08 -12.66 33.10
CA PRO A 85 -27.03 -12.07 31.77
C PRO A 85 -28.43 -11.87 31.19
N ASP A 86 -28.67 -10.68 30.65
CA ASP A 86 -29.84 -10.38 29.83
C ASP A 86 -29.59 -10.77 28.37
N PHE A 87 -30.66 -11.15 27.67
CA PHE A 87 -30.70 -11.47 26.24
C PHE A 87 -31.84 -10.74 25.51
N SER A 88 -32.51 -9.77 26.14
CA SER A 88 -33.62 -8.99 25.56
C SER A 88 -33.26 -8.23 24.28
N TYR A 89 -31.99 -7.84 24.12
CA TYR A 89 -31.46 -7.14 22.94
C TYR A 89 -31.26 -8.04 21.70
N VAL A 90 -31.51 -9.35 21.81
CA VAL A 90 -31.21 -10.32 20.74
C VAL A 90 -32.33 -10.37 19.71
N ASN A 91 -32.03 -9.92 18.48
CA ASN A 91 -32.95 -10.02 17.35
C ASN A 91 -32.83 -11.39 16.65
N HIS A 92 -33.95 -12.09 16.46
CA HIS A 92 -34.06 -13.45 15.90
C HIS A 92 -33.80 -13.55 14.38
N SER A 93 -32.84 -12.79 13.83
CA SER A 93 -32.47 -12.90 12.42
C SER A 93 -31.74 -14.21 12.10
N LYS A 94 -32.02 -14.78 10.93
CA LYS A 94 -31.26 -15.90 10.33
C LYS A 94 -29.76 -15.59 10.23
N HIS A 95 -28.93 -16.62 10.13
CA HIS A 95 -27.46 -16.53 10.05
C HIS A 95 -26.79 -15.81 11.25
N SER A 96 -27.37 -15.89 12.44
CA SER A 96 -26.82 -15.30 13.68
C SER A 96 -26.12 -16.33 14.56
N MET A 97 -25.10 -15.90 15.32
CA MET A 97 -24.37 -16.73 16.29
C MET A 97 -23.92 -15.94 17.52
N PHE A 98 -23.78 -16.65 18.64
CA PHE A 98 -23.11 -16.22 19.86
C PHE A 98 -21.85 -17.04 20.08
N ILE A 99 -20.76 -16.38 20.45
CA ILE A 99 -19.51 -17.04 20.84
C ILE A 99 -18.82 -16.26 21.95
N GLY A 100 -18.30 -16.96 22.95
CA GLY A 100 -17.51 -16.32 24.01
C GLY A 100 -17.58 -17.03 25.35
N ASP A 101 -17.12 -16.34 26.39
CA ASP A 101 -17.03 -16.84 27.76
C ASP A 101 -18.25 -16.37 28.56
N PHE A 102 -19.14 -17.31 28.87
CA PHE A 102 -20.41 -17.01 29.54
C PHE A 102 -20.36 -17.19 31.06
N ASN A 103 -19.35 -17.90 31.58
CA ASN A 103 -19.31 -18.43 32.95
C ASN A 103 -20.61 -19.13 33.41
N ALA A 104 -21.39 -19.64 32.45
CA ALA A 104 -22.68 -20.27 32.64
C ALA A 104 -22.49 -21.76 32.95
N HIS A 105 -23.06 -22.24 34.05
CA HIS A 105 -22.99 -23.65 34.45
C HIS A 105 -24.31 -24.34 34.09
N SER A 106 -24.26 -25.48 33.40
CA SER A 106 -25.40 -26.39 33.22
C SER A 106 -24.94 -27.82 32.93
N PRO A 107 -25.67 -28.85 33.39
CA PRO A 107 -25.52 -30.23 32.93
C PRO A 107 -25.61 -30.42 31.41
N VAL A 108 -26.34 -29.54 30.71
CA VAL A 108 -26.49 -29.58 29.24
C VAL A 108 -25.12 -29.51 28.54
N TRP A 109 -24.19 -28.69 29.05
CA TRP A 109 -22.83 -28.54 28.53
C TRP A 109 -21.72 -28.99 29.50
N GLY A 110 -22.05 -29.94 30.38
CA GLY A 110 -21.05 -30.72 31.13
C GLY A 110 -20.64 -30.20 32.50
N TYR A 111 -21.47 -29.37 33.15
CA TYR A 111 -21.32 -29.03 34.57
C TYR A 111 -22.14 -29.96 35.47
N SER A 112 -21.78 -30.04 36.75
CA SER A 112 -22.52 -30.73 37.80
C SER A 112 -23.81 -30.02 38.23
N ASP A 113 -23.85 -28.71 38.00
CA ASP A 113 -24.73 -27.74 38.64
C ASP A 113 -25.27 -26.75 37.60
N THR A 114 -26.41 -26.11 37.91
CA THR A 114 -26.94 -24.98 37.12
C THR A 114 -26.86 -23.69 37.93
N ASN A 115 -26.11 -22.70 37.44
CA ASN A 115 -26.03 -21.36 38.03
C ASN A 115 -27.02 -20.39 37.35
N LYS A 116 -27.15 -19.15 37.84
CA LYS A 116 -28.09 -18.15 37.29
C LYS A 116 -27.89 -17.94 35.78
N ALA A 117 -26.66 -17.65 35.35
CA ALA A 117 -26.31 -17.50 33.94
C ALA A 117 -26.64 -18.74 33.10
N GLY A 118 -26.41 -19.95 33.62
CA GLY A 118 -26.76 -21.20 32.95
C GLY A 118 -28.25 -21.48 32.89
N ARG A 119 -29.06 -20.94 33.82
CA ARG A 119 -30.52 -20.93 33.70
C ARG A 119 -30.93 -19.95 32.59
N ARG A 120 -30.46 -18.69 32.61
CA ARG A 120 -30.74 -17.70 31.54
C ARG A 120 -30.40 -18.21 30.14
N VAL A 121 -29.26 -18.88 29.97
CA VAL A 121 -28.86 -19.47 28.68
C VAL A 121 -29.77 -20.65 28.29
N GLN A 122 -30.23 -21.48 29.23
CA GLN A 122 -31.22 -22.53 28.95
C GLN A 122 -32.60 -21.94 28.58
N ASP A 123 -33.07 -20.94 29.31
CA ASP A 123 -34.32 -20.23 29.05
C ASP A 123 -34.28 -19.57 27.66
N PHE A 124 -33.16 -18.92 27.31
CA PHE A 124 -32.92 -18.32 26.00
C PHE A 124 -32.88 -19.36 24.87
N LEU A 125 -32.17 -20.48 25.04
CA LEU A 125 -32.17 -21.58 24.06
C LEU A 125 -33.56 -22.21 23.88
N SER A 126 -34.37 -22.25 24.94
CA SER A 126 -35.73 -22.81 24.91
C SER A 126 -36.77 -21.87 24.30
N SER A 127 -36.50 -20.56 24.29
CA SER A 127 -37.43 -19.50 23.82
C SER A 127 -36.99 -18.84 22.50
N SER A 128 -35.86 -19.24 21.93
CA SER A 128 -35.30 -18.67 20.70
C SER A 128 -35.03 -19.72 19.63
N ASN A 129 -34.68 -19.27 18.44
CA ASN A 129 -34.25 -20.11 17.32
C ASN A 129 -32.75 -20.48 17.36
N PHE A 130 -32.09 -20.38 18.52
CA PHE A 130 -30.68 -20.70 18.69
C PHE A 130 -30.48 -22.10 19.27
N GLU A 131 -29.50 -22.81 18.73
CA GLU A 131 -29.08 -24.15 19.12
C GLU A 131 -27.62 -24.13 19.59
N LEU A 132 -27.30 -24.95 20.59
CA LEU A 132 -25.97 -25.02 21.17
C LEU A 132 -25.08 -26.02 20.40
N ILE A 133 -24.00 -25.54 19.77
CA ILE A 133 -22.99 -26.43 19.16
C ILE A 133 -22.07 -26.96 20.28
N PHE A 134 -22.39 -28.12 20.83
CA PHE A 134 -21.61 -28.75 21.90
C PHE A 134 -21.48 -30.26 21.73
N ASN A 135 -20.32 -30.80 22.09
CA ASN A 135 -20.06 -32.24 22.12
C ASN A 135 -19.43 -32.62 23.47
N LYS A 136 -20.02 -33.59 24.19
CA LYS A 136 -19.51 -34.09 25.49
C LYS A 136 -18.11 -34.72 25.40
N ARG A 137 -17.65 -35.09 24.19
CA ARG A 137 -16.29 -35.59 23.95
C ARG A 137 -15.26 -34.48 23.70
N ASP A 138 -15.69 -33.22 23.54
CA ASP A 138 -14.76 -32.10 23.43
C ASP A 138 -14.02 -31.91 24.76
N PRO A 139 -12.70 -31.67 24.73
CA PRO A 139 -11.96 -31.37 25.94
C PRO A 139 -12.37 -30.01 26.50
N HIS A 140 -12.45 -29.92 27.84
CA HIS A 140 -12.73 -28.68 28.57
C HIS A 140 -11.91 -27.49 28.08
N THR A 141 -12.57 -26.35 27.94
CA THR A 141 -11.93 -25.15 27.37
C THR A 141 -11.10 -24.40 28.40
N TYR A 142 -11.31 -24.57 29.71
CA TYR A 142 -10.54 -23.91 30.76
C TYR A 142 -9.98 -24.87 31.82
N LEU A 143 -8.78 -24.56 32.36
CA LEU A 143 -8.16 -25.21 33.52
C LEU A 143 -7.91 -24.20 34.64
N HIS A 144 -8.60 -24.40 35.75
CA HIS A 144 -8.53 -23.60 36.96
C HIS A 144 -7.19 -23.79 37.71
N TYR A 145 -6.85 -22.84 38.58
CA TYR A 145 -5.68 -22.94 39.46
C TYR A 145 -5.73 -24.13 40.43
N ASN A 146 -6.93 -24.51 40.86
CA ASN A 146 -7.16 -25.67 41.73
C ASN A 146 -7.14 -27.03 41.00
N GLY A 147 -6.91 -27.06 39.68
CA GLY A 147 -6.88 -28.28 38.88
C GLY A 147 -8.23 -28.75 38.32
N ARG A 148 -9.35 -28.11 38.67
CA ARG A 148 -10.65 -28.35 38.01
C ARG A 148 -10.57 -27.90 36.55
N SER A 149 -11.17 -28.66 35.65
CA SER A 149 -11.37 -28.26 34.25
C SER A 149 -12.85 -27.98 34.00
N THR A 150 -13.17 -26.95 33.21
CA THR A 150 -14.55 -26.51 32.92
C THR A 150 -14.70 -25.99 31.49
N THR A 151 -15.93 -25.80 31.03
CA THR A 151 -16.24 -25.33 29.66
C THR A 151 -17.07 -24.05 29.69
N PRO A 152 -16.50 -22.89 30.09
CA PRO A 152 -17.25 -21.63 30.12
C PRO A 152 -17.42 -21.02 28.72
N ASP A 153 -16.62 -21.46 27.74
CA ASP A 153 -16.63 -20.97 26.36
C ASP A 153 -17.72 -21.69 25.51
N LEU A 154 -18.84 -21.01 25.28
CA LEU A 154 -20.00 -21.53 24.54
C LEU A 154 -20.05 -21.02 23.09
N LEU A 155 -20.69 -21.80 22.23
CA LEU A 155 -20.99 -21.46 20.83
C LEU A 155 -22.45 -21.83 20.56
N MET A 156 -23.28 -20.83 20.30
CA MET A 156 -24.70 -21.01 19.96
C MET A 156 -24.94 -20.41 18.57
N VAL A 157 -25.71 -21.08 17.72
CA VAL A 157 -26.01 -20.60 16.36
C VAL A 157 -27.49 -20.73 16.08
N THR A 158 -28.03 -19.88 15.22
CA THR A 158 -29.40 -20.06 14.71
C THR A 158 -29.55 -21.40 13.98
N ALA A 159 -30.73 -22.04 14.09
CA ALA A 159 -30.97 -23.39 13.57
C ALA A 159 -30.61 -23.57 12.08
N ASP A 160 -30.76 -22.53 11.26
CA ASP A 160 -30.35 -22.52 9.85
C ASP A 160 -28.84 -22.66 9.64
N LEU A 161 -28.02 -22.34 10.64
CA LEU A 161 -26.57 -22.54 10.65
C LEU A 161 -26.11 -23.83 11.33
N HIS A 162 -26.96 -24.52 12.12
CA HIS A 162 -26.54 -25.63 12.97
C HIS A 162 -25.79 -26.73 12.18
N SER A 163 -26.44 -27.31 11.16
CA SER A 163 -25.86 -28.37 10.32
C SER A 163 -24.67 -27.92 9.46
N PHE A 164 -24.45 -26.62 9.33
CA PHE A 164 -23.32 -26.03 8.59
C PHE A 164 -22.17 -25.59 9.50
N THR A 165 -22.36 -25.63 10.82
CA THR A 165 -21.39 -25.15 11.81
C THR A 165 -20.69 -26.31 12.51
N LYS A 166 -19.37 -26.25 12.58
CA LYS A 166 -18.53 -27.20 13.29
C LYS A 166 -17.71 -26.50 14.36
N ARG A 167 -17.81 -26.98 15.61
CA ARG A 167 -16.93 -26.59 16.71
C ARG A 167 -15.68 -27.45 16.73
N SER A 168 -14.55 -26.88 17.13
CA SER A 168 -13.29 -27.62 17.36
C SER A 168 -12.50 -26.95 18.48
N ILE A 169 -12.00 -27.73 19.44
CA ILE A 169 -11.20 -27.20 20.56
C ILE A 169 -9.71 -27.36 20.28
N MET A 170 -9.01 -26.22 20.22
CA MET A 170 -7.58 -26.15 19.92
C MET A 170 -6.72 -26.36 21.17
N LYS A 171 -5.39 -26.37 21.00
CA LYS A 171 -4.44 -26.46 22.12
C LYS A 171 -4.34 -25.12 22.87
N ASP A 172 -4.15 -25.17 24.18
CA ASP A 172 -3.93 -23.96 25.00
C ASP A 172 -2.63 -23.23 24.57
N PRO A 173 -2.69 -21.93 24.20
CA PRO A 173 -1.49 -21.13 23.91
C PRO A 173 -0.59 -20.88 25.13
N GLY A 174 -1.04 -21.18 26.35
CA GLY A 174 -0.35 -20.97 27.63
C GLY A 174 -1.09 -20.03 28.59
N SER A 175 -2.42 -19.94 28.46
CA SER A 175 -3.28 -18.96 29.16
C SER A 175 -4.16 -19.57 30.26
N GLY A 176 -4.47 -20.88 30.18
CA GLY A 176 -5.56 -21.51 30.92
C GLY A 176 -6.70 -21.92 29.99
N HIS A 177 -7.11 -21.01 29.10
CA HIS A 177 -8.12 -21.24 28.07
C HIS A 177 -7.53 -21.90 26.82
N ARG A 178 -8.25 -22.86 26.27
CA ARG A 178 -8.10 -23.42 24.92
C ARG A 178 -8.89 -22.56 23.95
N GLN A 179 -8.42 -22.42 22.72
CA GLN A 179 -9.14 -21.65 21.71
C GLN A 179 -10.32 -22.47 21.16
N VAL A 180 -11.52 -21.91 21.17
CA VAL A 180 -12.68 -22.47 20.47
C VAL A 180 -12.65 -21.99 19.01
N LEU A 181 -12.68 -22.91 18.06
CA LEU A 181 -12.80 -22.62 16.64
C LEU A 181 -14.21 -22.99 16.16
N ALA A 182 -14.91 -22.02 15.56
CA ALA A 182 -16.13 -22.25 14.80
C ALA A 182 -15.81 -22.22 13.30
N GLU A 183 -16.10 -23.30 12.59
CA GLU A 183 -15.99 -23.40 11.14
C GLU A 183 -17.40 -23.43 10.54
N ILE A 184 -17.77 -22.48 9.68
CA ILE A 184 -19.10 -22.43 9.02
C ILE A 184 -18.94 -22.72 7.53
N MET A 185 -19.65 -23.73 7.07
CA MET A 185 -19.64 -24.19 5.68
C MET A 185 -20.72 -23.44 4.87
N ILE A 186 -20.31 -22.47 4.06
CA ILE A 186 -21.23 -21.74 3.18
C ILE A 186 -21.50 -22.59 1.92
N PRO A 187 -22.75 -22.99 1.62
CA PRO A 187 -23.09 -23.65 0.37
C PRO A 187 -22.74 -22.74 -0.82
N LYS A 188 -22.00 -23.27 -1.80
CA LYS A 188 -21.62 -22.53 -3.00
C LYS A 188 -22.58 -22.84 -4.14
N ALA A 189 -23.09 -21.80 -4.79
CA ALA A 189 -23.40 -21.88 -6.21
C ALA A 189 -22.11 -22.22 -6.98
N GLU A 190 -22.23 -23.21 -7.88
CA GLU A 190 -21.24 -23.79 -8.80
C GLU A 190 -19.73 -23.54 -8.54
N GLN A 191 -19.02 -24.62 -8.23
CA GLN A 191 -17.59 -24.57 -7.93
C GLN A 191 -16.75 -24.32 -9.19
N ARG A 192 -15.87 -23.31 -9.16
CA ARG A 192 -14.57 -23.45 -9.83
C ARG A 192 -13.83 -24.63 -9.19
N PRO A 193 -13.17 -25.51 -9.98
CA PRO A 193 -12.55 -26.71 -9.45
C PRO A 193 -11.53 -26.39 -8.36
N PHE A 194 -11.52 -27.22 -7.31
CA PHE A 194 -10.58 -27.14 -6.21
C PHE A 194 -9.14 -27.22 -6.74
N THR A 195 -8.43 -26.09 -6.79
CA THR A 195 -6.98 -26.12 -7.02
C THR A 195 -6.33 -26.73 -5.79
N PRO A 196 -5.71 -27.93 -5.88
CA PRO A 196 -5.04 -28.51 -4.74
C PRO A 196 -3.92 -27.58 -4.25
N SER A 197 -3.70 -27.56 -2.93
CA SER A 197 -2.63 -26.80 -2.28
C SER A 197 -1.31 -26.93 -3.07
N LYS A 198 -0.80 -25.83 -3.64
CA LYS A 198 0.43 -25.81 -4.45
C LYS A 198 1.59 -26.47 -3.70
N THR A 199 1.86 -27.74 -4.00
CA THR A 199 3.03 -28.49 -3.52
C THR A 199 4.23 -28.14 -4.40
N SER A 200 5.25 -27.54 -3.78
CA SER A 200 6.50 -27.19 -4.43
C SER A 200 7.38 -28.41 -4.62
N TRP A 201 8.08 -28.46 -5.74
CA TRP A 201 9.18 -29.41 -5.97
C TRP A 201 10.31 -29.17 -4.97
N ASN A 202 10.89 -30.24 -4.43
CA ASN A 202 12.05 -30.17 -3.56
C ASN A 202 13.31 -30.61 -4.32
N PHE A 203 13.85 -29.71 -5.13
CA PHE A 203 15.03 -29.96 -5.96
C PHE A 203 16.29 -30.39 -5.18
N LYS A 204 16.41 -30.02 -3.89
CA LYS A 204 17.48 -30.51 -3.00
C LYS A 204 17.37 -32.01 -2.65
N LYS A 205 16.23 -32.64 -2.92
CA LYS A 205 15.98 -34.07 -2.74
C LYS A 205 15.64 -34.79 -4.06
N ALA A 206 15.89 -34.13 -5.20
CA ALA A 206 15.68 -34.74 -6.51
C ALA A 206 16.67 -35.88 -6.75
N ASN A 207 16.19 -37.02 -7.22
CA ASN A 207 17.05 -38.07 -7.76
C ASN A 207 17.34 -37.76 -9.23
N TRP A 208 18.32 -36.88 -9.48
CA TRP A 208 18.69 -36.45 -10.83
C TRP A 208 19.15 -37.60 -11.73
N PRO A 209 19.98 -38.58 -11.30
CA PRO A 209 20.33 -39.72 -12.13
C PRO A 209 19.12 -40.56 -12.59
N LEU A 210 18.11 -40.73 -11.73
CA LEU A 210 16.85 -41.37 -12.10
C LEU A 210 16.01 -40.51 -13.03
N TYR A 211 15.98 -39.18 -12.83
CA TYR A 211 15.29 -38.25 -13.72
C TYR A 211 15.85 -38.32 -15.14
N THR A 212 17.18 -38.17 -15.30
CA THR A 212 17.87 -38.20 -16.59
C THR A 212 17.58 -39.50 -17.33
N ARG A 213 17.78 -40.66 -16.69
CA ARG A 213 17.49 -41.97 -17.28
C ARG A 213 16.04 -42.12 -17.73
N LEU A 214 15.08 -41.66 -16.92
CA LEU A 214 13.65 -41.71 -17.28
C LEU A 214 13.32 -40.78 -18.45
N VAL A 215 13.98 -39.62 -18.57
CA VAL A 215 13.80 -38.73 -19.72
C VAL A 215 14.41 -39.35 -20.98
N GLU A 216 15.64 -39.88 -20.91
CA GLU A 216 16.30 -40.55 -22.05
C GLU A 216 15.52 -41.76 -22.57
N GLN A 217 14.86 -42.52 -21.68
CA GLN A 217 14.02 -43.68 -22.06
C GLN A 217 12.63 -43.30 -22.59
N GLU A 218 12.04 -42.20 -22.11
CA GLU A 218 10.69 -41.78 -22.51
C GLU A 218 10.69 -40.83 -23.71
N LEU A 219 11.82 -40.17 -24.01
CA LEU A 219 11.97 -39.16 -25.05
C LEU A 219 12.70 -39.71 -26.29
N THR A 220 12.28 -40.88 -26.77
CA THR A 220 12.78 -41.50 -28.00
C THR A 220 12.12 -40.93 -29.26
N GLN A 221 12.80 -40.99 -30.41
CA GLN A 221 12.27 -40.48 -31.68
C GLN A 221 10.93 -41.13 -32.06
N ASP A 222 10.75 -42.42 -31.80
CA ASP A 222 9.50 -43.15 -32.08
C ASP A 222 8.27 -42.62 -31.30
N LYS A 223 8.48 -41.90 -30.20
CA LYS A 223 7.41 -41.28 -29.39
C LYS A 223 7.14 -39.81 -29.76
N LEU A 224 7.95 -39.24 -30.65
CA LEU A 224 7.84 -37.84 -31.08
C LEU A 224 7.52 -37.80 -32.58
N ASP A 225 6.24 -37.77 -32.92
CA ASP A 225 5.80 -37.54 -34.29
C ASP A 225 6.07 -36.07 -34.70
N PHE A 226 7.20 -35.88 -35.38
CA PHE A 226 7.67 -34.58 -35.88
C PHE A 226 6.86 -34.05 -37.08
N ALA A 227 5.92 -34.84 -37.65
CA ALA A 227 4.97 -34.34 -38.65
C ALA A 227 3.78 -33.58 -38.02
N LEU A 228 3.61 -33.65 -36.70
CA LEU A 228 2.56 -32.90 -35.99
C LEU A 228 2.90 -31.41 -35.83
N ASN A 229 1.85 -30.61 -35.63
CA ASN A 229 1.99 -29.19 -35.30
C ASN A 229 2.91 -28.99 -34.07
N PRO A 230 3.87 -28.03 -34.09
CA PRO A 230 4.83 -27.81 -33.01
C PRO A 230 4.22 -27.66 -31.61
N SER A 231 3.03 -27.06 -31.48
CA SER A 231 2.35 -26.93 -30.19
C SER A 231 1.90 -28.27 -29.60
N LYS A 232 1.65 -29.30 -30.42
CA LYS A 232 1.37 -30.67 -29.96
C LYS A 232 2.64 -31.34 -29.47
N ILE A 233 3.72 -31.28 -30.24
CA ILE A 233 5.04 -31.83 -29.90
C ILE A 233 5.55 -31.23 -28.58
N TYR A 234 5.47 -29.89 -28.43
CA TYR A 234 5.80 -29.20 -27.18
C TYR A 234 5.03 -29.73 -25.97
N ASN A 235 3.71 -29.92 -26.09
CA ASN A 235 2.91 -30.45 -24.98
C ASN A 235 3.26 -31.91 -24.65
N THR A 236 3.51 -32.75 -25.66
CA THR A 236 3.98 -34.13 -25.46
C THR A 236 5.31 -34.18 -24.70
N ILE A 237 6.31 -33.41 -25.13
CA ILE A 237 7.61 -33.30 -24.46
C ILE A 237 7.44 -32.79 -23.02
N LYS A 238 6.68 -31.71 -22.84
CA LYS A 238 6.40 -31.12 -21.52
C LYS A 238 5.73 -32.12 -20.57
N ASP A 239 4.76 -32.90 -21.04
CA ASP A 239 4.05 -33.86 -20.20
C ASP A 239 4.92 -35.08 -19.87
N ILE A 240 5.80 -35.53 -20.78
CA ILE A 240 6.85 -36.52 -20.50
C ILE A 240 7.79 -36.00 -19.40
N LEU A 241 8.37 -34.81 -19.56
CA LEU A 241 9.29 -34.21 -18.58
C LEU A 241 8.61 -34.02 -17.21
N ILE A 242 7.36 -33.54 -17.17
CA ILE A 242 6.57 -33.41 -15.94
C ILE A 242 6.28 -34.79 -15.32
N SER A 243 6.04 -35.83 -16.11
CA SER A 243 5.84 -37.21 -15.64
C SER A 243 7.11 -37.78 -15.01
N CYS A 244 8.26 -37.65 -15.70
CA CYS A 244 9.57 -38.06 -15.18
C CYS A 244 9.90 -37.31 -13.88
N ALA A 245 9.67 -36.00 -13.83
CA ALA A 245 9.87 -35.19 -12.64
C ALA A 245 8.98 -35.63 -11.47
N LYS A 246 7.71 -36.02 -11.72
CA LYS A 246 6.81 -36.57 -10.68
C LYS A 246 7.34 -37.89 -10.10
N LYS A 247 8.04 -38.72 -10.90
CA LYS A 247 8.62 -40.00 -10.49
C LYS A 247 9.93 -39.82 -9.71
N SER A 248 10.74 -38.80 -10.00
CA SER A 248 12.11 -38.64 -9.46
C SER A 248 12.31 -37.48 -8.47
N ILE A 249 11.41 -36.48 -8.43
CA ILE A 249 11.55 -35.28 -7.59
C ILE A 249 10.45 -35.24 -6.52
N PRO A 250 10.79 -35.38 -5.22
CA PRO A 250 9.81 -35.29 -4.14
C PRO A 250 9.10 -33.93 -4.11
N ARG A 251 7.77 -33.96 -3.98
CA ARG A 251 6.93 -32.77 -3.81
C ARG A 251 6.51 -32.61 -2.35
N GLY A 252 6.48 -31.38 -1.87
CA GLY A 252 6.13 -31.09 -0.48
C GLY A 252 5.51 -29.72 -0.28
N ARG A 253 4.98 -29.50 0.92
CA ARG A 253 4.51 -28.18 1.37
C ARG A 253 5.62 -27.50 2.16
N GLN A 254 6.14 -26.38 1.66
CA GLN A 254 7.12 -25.59 2.39
C GLN A 254 6.52 -25.15 3.74
N LYS A 255 7.10 -25.60 4.87
CA LYS A 255 6.71 -25.09 6.20
C LYS A 255 7.02 -23.59 6.24
N LYS A 256 6.14 -22.78 6.84
CA LYS A 256 6.42 -21.36 7.08
C LYS A 256 7.66 -21.24 7.97
N TYR A 257 8.78 -20.88 7.37
CA TYR A 257 10.04 -20.66 8.08
C TYR A 257 9.87 -19.52 9.08
N ARG A 258 10.37 -19.72 10.30
CA ARG A 258 10.39 -18.73 11.38
C ARG A 258 11.84 -18.60 11.84
N SER A 259 12.46 -17.46 11.57
CA SER A 259 13.88 -17.20 11.88
C SER A 259 14.23 -17.41 13.36
N PHE A 260 13.32 -17.03 14.26
CA PHE A 260 13.46 -17.13 15.71
C PHE A 260 13.07 -18.50 16.31
N TRP A 261 12.82 -19.55 15.51
CA TRP A 261 12.30 -20.82 16.03
C TRP A 261 13.36 -21.92 16.07
N THR A 262 13.86 -22.23 17.26
CA THR A 262 14.92 -23.21 17.51
C THR A 262 14.38 -24.57 17.99
N ASP A 263 15.24 -25.59 17.99
CA ASP A 263 14.93 -26.90 18.57
C ASP A 263 14.80 -26.84 20.11
N GLU A 264 15.53 -25.94 20.77
CA GLU A 264 15.33 -25.61 22.19
C GLU A 264 13.88 -25.16 22.45
N LEU A 265 13.36 -24.19 21.67
CA LEU A 265 11.98 -23.74 21.79
C LEU A 265 10.97 -24.85 21.51
N THR A 266 11.28 -25.75 20.58
CA THR A 266 10.44 -26.92 20.30
C THR A 266 10.38 -27.87 21.49
N SER A 267 11.52 -28.21 22.09
CA SER A 267 11.56 -29.08 23.28
C SER A 267 10.90 -28.42 24.51
N LEU A 268 11.09 -27.12 24.73
CA LEU A 268 10.44 -26.37 25.82
C LEU A 268 8.92 -26.29 25.66
N LYS A 269 8.43 -26.10 24.44
CA LYS A 269 7.00 -26.14 24.10
C LYS A 269 6.43 -27.54 24.33
N ASP A 270 7.12 -28.59 23.92
CA ASP A 270 6.62 -29.96 24.07
C ASP A 270 6.65 -30.42 25.54
N ARG A 271 7.65 -29.98 26.32
CA ARG A 271 7.66 -30.14 27.79
C ARG A 271 6.48 -29.42 28.44
N ARG A 272 6.17 -28.20 28.03
CA ARG A 272 4.98 -27.44 28.46
C ARG A 272 3.68 -28.19 28.14
N ASP A 273 3.54 -28.70 26.91
CA ASP A 273 2.35 -29.42 26.45
C ASP A 273 2.19 -30.81 27.12
N ARG A 274 3.30 -31.45 27.55
CA ARG A 274 3.27 -32.64 28.41
C ARG A 274 2.80 -32.30 29.83
N LEU A 275 3.35 -31.25 30.45
CA LEU A 275 2.94 -30.81 31.79
C LEU A 275 1.47 -30.38 31.85
N ARG A 276 0.95 -29.73 30.79
CA ARG A 276 -0.49 -29.41 30.70
C ARG A 276 -1.36 -30.67 30.76
N ARG A 277 -1.05 -31.68 29.94
CA ARG A 277 -1.77 -32.96 29.93
C ARG A 277 -1.70 -33.66 31.28
N LYS A 278 -0.54 -33.63 31.95
CA LYS A 278 -0.41 -34.17 33.31
C LYS A 278 -1.34 -33.45 34.29
N ALA A 279 -1.34 -32.12 34.31
CA ALA A 279 -2.20 -31.33 35.20
C ALA A 279 -3.70 -31.55 34.95
N GLU A 280 -4.11 -31.75 33.70
CA GLU A 280 -5.49 -32.09 33.34
C GLU A 280 -5.89 -33.52 33.78
N LEU A 281 -4.96 -34.48 33.76
CA LEU A 281 -5.20 -35.85 34.20
C LEU A 281 -5.17 -36.02 35.72
N THR A 282 -4.30 -35.30 36.44
CA THR A 282 -4.16 -35.45 37.89
C THR A 282 -5.05 -34.51 38.69
N SER A 283 -5.51 -33.40 38.10
CA SER A 283 -6.20 -32.29 38.78
C SER A 283 -5.47 -31.76 40.04
N ARG A 284 -4.17 -32.00 40.18
CA ARG A 284 -3.39 -31.56 41.35
C ARG A 284 -2.91 -30.12 41.18
N PRO A 285 -3.14 -29.22 42.16
CA PRO A 285 -2.65 -27.83 42.10
C PRO A 285 -1.13 -27.71 41.89
N SER A 286 -0.34 -28.65 42.40
CA SER A 286 1.12 -28.71 42.19
C SER A 286 1.51 -28.96 40.73
N ASP A 287 0.79 -29.83 40.01
CA ASP A 287 1.01 -30.08 38.58
C ASP A 287 0.57 -28.87 37.73
N VAL A 288 -0.52 -28.19 38.11
CA VAL A 288 -0.93 -26.90 37.50
C VAL A 288 0.15 -25.84 37.71
N GLN A 289 0.73 -25.74 38.91
CA GLN A 289 1.81 -24.80 39.21
C GLN A 289 3.07 -25.10 38.39
N ALA A 290 3.44 -26.37 38.24
CA ALA A 290 4.56 -26.81 37.40
C ALA A 290 4.35 -26.46 35.91
N TRP A 291 3.15 -26.70 35.37
CA TRP A 291 2.79 -26.29 34.02
C TRP A 291 2.84 -24.76 33.83
N ARG A 292 2.34 -23.98 34.79
CA ARG A 292 2.38 -22.51 34.74
C ARG A 292 3.81 -21.97 34.82
N LYS A 293 4.67 -22.52 35.69
CA LYS A 293 6.12 -22.22 35.75
C LYS A 293 6.80 -22.49 34.39
N GLN A 294 6.59 -23.66 33.79
CA GLN A 294 7.14 -23.97 32.46
C GLN A 294 6.57 -23.06 31.36
N SER A 295 5.29 -22.65 31.45
CA SER A 295 4.66 -21.74 30.49
C SER A 295 5.17 -20.30 30.60
N ALA A 296 5.59 -19.85 31.79
CA ALA A 296 6.29 -18.58 31.96
C ALA A 296 7.73 -18.67 31.41
N TYR A 297 8.47 -19.73 31.73
CA TYR A 297 9.82 -19.96 31.23
C TYR A 297 9.89 -20.04 29.70
N PHE A 298 8.98 -20.81 29.07
CA PHE A 298 8.88 -20.88 27.61
C PHE A 298 8.58 -19.52 26.96
N ARG A 299 7.71 -18.69 27.57
CA ARG A 299 7.44 -17.33 27.07
C ARG A 299 8.69 -16.43 27.17
N LYS A 300 9.44 -16.49 28.27
CA LYS A 300 10.71 -15.77 28.42
C LYS A 300 11.70 -16.18 27.32
N LYS A 301 11.94 -17.48 27.15
CA LYS A 301 12.83 -18.03 26.10
C LYS A 301 12.41 -17.69 24.68
N LEU A 302 11.10 -17.69 24.40
CA LEU A 302 10.56 -17.30 23.10
C LEU A 302 10.84 -15.81 22.78
N THR A 303 10.76 -14.93 23.77
CA THR A 303 11.10 -13.50 23.63
C THR A 303 12.61 -13.29 23.49
N GLU A 304 13.43 -14.01 24.28
CA GLU A 304 14.90 -13.99 24.14
C GLU A 304 15.35 -14.40 22.73
N SER A 305 14.84 -15.51 22.21
CA SER A 305 15.20 -16.02 20.88
C SER A 305 14.73 -15.10 19.74
N LYS A 306 13.56 -14.45 19.88
CA LYS A 306 13.14 -13.37 18.97
C LYS A 306 14.10 -12.19 18.98
N ARG A 307 14.57 -11.79 20.17
CA ARG A 307 15.50 -10.66 20.32
C ARG A 307 16.88 -10.98 19.76
N SER A 308 17.41 -12.19 20.02
CA SER A 308 18.63 -12.68 19.37
C SER A 308 18.48 -12.63 17.87
N SER A 309 17.48 -13.34 17.30
CA SER A 309 17.30 -13.42 15.86
C SER A 309 17.11 -12.03 15.18
N TYR A 310 16.56 -11.04 15.88
CA TYR A 310 16.53 -9.65 15.41
C TYR A 310 17.92 -8.98 15.46
N ASN A 311 18.63 -9.08 16.58
CA ASN A 311 19.99 -8.54 16.72
C ASN A 311 20.95 -9.17 15.70
N ASP A 312 20.92 -10.50 15.57
CA ASP A 312 21.71 -11.31 14.64
C ASP A 312 21.39 -10.98 13.17
N PHE A 313 20.18 -10.49 12.89
CA PHE A 313 19.80 -9.99 11.57
C PHE A 313 20.34 -8.58 11.34
N ILE A 314 20.16 -7.67 12.29
CA ILE A 314 20.63 -6.27 12.18
C ILE A 314 22.17 -6.19 12.11
N SER A 315 22.90 -7.09 12.78
CA SER A 315 24.37 -7.15 12.69
C SER A 315 24.90 -7.65 11.35
N ASN A 316 24.07 -8.32 10.53
CA ASN A 316 24.47 -8.95 9.27
C ASN A 316 23.73 -8.37 8.04
N ILE A 317 23.00 -7.26 8.19
CA ILE A 317 22.17 -6.68 7.13
C ILE A 317 22.97 -5.66 6.30
N ASN A 318 23.01 -5.84 4.98
CA ASN A 318 23.51 -4.82 4.05
C ASN A 318 22.32 -4.10 3.40
N TYR A 319 22.24 -2.79 3.62
CA TYR A 319 21.11 -1.94 3.24
C TYR A 319 21.00 -1.70 1.72
N GLN A 320 22.08 -1.94 0.96
CA GLN A 320 22.16 -1.62 -0.47
C GLN A 320 21.50 -2.67 -1.39
N SER A 321 21.46 -3.95 -0.98
CA SER A 321 20.99 -5.05 -1.83
C SER A 321 19.65 -5.66 -1.42
N ASP A 322 19.17 -5.40 -0.19
CA ASP A 322 18.29 -6.33 0.50
C ASP A 322 16.98 -5.78 1.06
N SER A 323 16.50 -4.61 0.63
CA SER A 323 15.20 -4.03 1.04
C SER A 323 14.05 -5.04 1.08
N LYS A 324 13.94 -5.90 0.06
CA LYS A 324 12.96 -6.99 -0.02
C LYS A 324 13.19 -8.11 1.00
N LYS A 325 14.44 -8.46 1.34
CA LYS A 325 14.74 -9.37 2.45
C LYS A 325 14.49 -8.70 3.82
N VAL A 326 14.75 -7.40 3.98
CA VAL A 326 14.41 -6.62 5.19
C VAL A 326 12.91 -6.66 5.46
N PHE A 327 12.08 -6.22 4.51
CA PHE A 327 10.62 -6.25 4.66
C PHE A 327 10.06 -7.67 4.82
N LYS A 328 10.67 -8.68 4.17
CA LYS A 328 10.29 -10.09 4.34
C LYS A 328 10.72 -10.66 5.70
N PHE A 329 11.86 -10.26 6.25
CA PHE A 329 12.33 -10.66 7.58
C PHE A 329 11.47 -10.01 8.66
N VAL A 330 11.26 -8.70 8.61
CA VAL A 330 10.34 -7.98 9.50
C VAL A 330 8.93 -8.59 9.40
N GLY A 331 8.44 -8.85 8.18
CA GLY A 331 7.16 -9.53 7.93
C GLY A 331 7.09 -11.02 8.33
N ASN A 332 8.22 -11.65 8.67
CA ASN A 332 8.29 -13.01 9.24
C ASN A 332 8.45 -12.99 10.77
N LEU A 333 9.18 -12.01 11.31
CA LEU A 333 9.39 -11.76 12.73
C LEU A 333 8.13 -11.22 13.41
N MET A 334 7.56 -10.14 12.83
CA MET A 334 6.25 -9.60 13.17
C MET A 334 5.13 -10.47 12.61
N ASN A 335 5.45 -11.32 11.63
CA ASN A 335 4.52 -12.24 11.02
C ASN A 335 3.33 -11.44 10.42
N ASP A 336 3.54 -10.47 9.50
CA ASP A 336 2.50 -9.61 8.86
C ASP A 336 2.52 -9.63 7.30
N PRO A 337 1.40 -9.66 6.53
CA PRO A 337 1.39 -9.53 5.09
C PRO A 337 0.95 -8.13 4.66
N VAL A 338 1.36 -7.75 3.47
CA VAL A 338 0.93 -6.50 2.87
C VAL A 338 -0.48 -6.69 2.30
N ALA A 339 -1.51 -6.35 3.10
CA ALA A 339 -2.91 -6.28 2.66
C ALA A 339 -3.68 -5.15 3.40
N PRO A 340 -4.19 -4.14 2.68
CA PRO A 340 -5.08 -3.14 3.26
C PRO A 340 -6.46 -3.73 3.60
N PRO A 341 -7.22 -3.12 4.52
CA PRO A 341 -8.58 -3.55 4.84
C PRO A 341 -9.55 -3.31 3.67
N LYS A 342 -10.43 -4.28 3.40
CA LYS A 342 -11.50 -4.11 2.41
C LYS A 342 -12.62 -3.23 2.97
N GLN A 343 -12.90 -2.12 2.30
CA GLN A 343 -14.07 -1.29 2.56
C GLN A 343 -15.33 -1.90 1.94
N SER A 344 -16.49 -1.70 2.58
CA SER A 344 -17.79 -2.05 2.01
C SER A 344 -18.27 -0.99 1.03
N PHE A 345 -18.72 -1.38 -0.16
CA PHE A 345 -19.43 -0.50 -1.08
C PHE A 345 -20.93 -0.75 -1.00
N MET A 346 -21.73 0.33 -0.96
CA MET A 346 -23.19 0.31 -1.05
C MET A 346 -23.60 0.66 -2.47
N VAL A 347 -24.48 -0.15 -3.07
CA VAL A 347 -25.11 0.11 -4.37
C VAL A 347 -26.57 -0.36 -4.25
N ASP A 348 -27.53 0.51 -4.59
CA ASP A 348 -28.98 0.25 -4.55
C ASP A 348 -29.44 -0.43 -3.22
N ASP A 349 -29.08 0.20 -2.10
CA ASP A 349 -29.29 -0.27 -0.72
C ASP A 349 -28.74 -1.67 -0.37
N LYS A 350 -27.94 -2.27 -1.26
CA LYS A 350 -27.27 -3.56 -1.05
C LYS A 350 -25.77 -3.38 -0.81
N LYS A 351 -25.27 -3.99 0.27
CA LYS A 351 -23.87 -3.95 0.69
C LYS A 351 -23.07 -5.04 -0.03
N LEU A 352 -22.19 -4.65 -0.95
CA LEU A 352 -21.41 -5.56 -1.79
C LEU A 352 -20.15 -6.07 -1.05
N SER A 353 -19.95 -7.39 -1.02
CA SER A 353 -18.90 -8.04 -0.20
C SER A 353 -17.94 -8.99 -0.91
N SER A 354 -18.15 -9.26 -2.21
CA SER A 354 -17.19 -10.05 -3.01
C SER A 354 -16.48 -9.16 -4.03
N ASP A 355 -15.19 -9.43 -4.28
CA ASP A 355 -14.40 -8.66 -5.25
C ASP A 355 -15.02 -8.72 -6.65
N SER A 356 -15.61 -9.87 -7.00
CA SER A 356 -16.35 -10.03 -8.27
C SER A 356 -17.61 -9.19 -8.32
N SER A 357 -18.38 -9.07 -7.23
CA SER A 357 -19.61 -8.26 -7.20
C SER A 357 -19.33 -6.77 -7.09
N VAL A 358 -18.28 -6.36 -6.36
CA VAL A 358 -17.82 -4.96 -6.35
C VAL A 358 -17.29 -4.57 -7.73
N ALA A 359 -16.45 -5.40 -8.36
CA ALA A 359 -16.00 -5.16 -9.73
C ALA A 359 -17.16 -5.21 -10.75
N SER A 360 -18.15 -6.09 -10.59
CA SER A 360 -19.32 -6.16 -11.48
C SER A 360 -20.25 -4.97 -11.31
N ALA A 361 -20.43 -4.45 -10.09
CA ALA A 361 -21.22 -3.23 -9.86
C ALA A 361 -20.48 -1.98 -10.34
N PHE A 362 -19.16 -1.92 -10.17
CA PHE A 362 -18.30 -0.89 -10.77
C PHE A 362 -18.43 -0.94 -12.31
N VAL A 363 -18.29 -2.12 -12.90
CA VAL A 363 -18.51 -2.33 -14.34
C VAL A 363 -19.93 -2.00 -14.77
N GLN A 364 -20.98 -2.35 -14.01
CA GLN A 364 -22.37 -2.00 -14.33
C GLN A 364 -22.63 -0.49 -14.24
N TYR A 365 -22.05 0.20 -13.26
CA TYR A 365 -22.11 1.65 -13.14
C TYR A 365 -21.50 2.33 -14.38
N PHE A 366 -20.32 1.89 -14.81
CA PHE A 366 -19.67 2.42 -16.02
C PHE A 366 -20.28 1.91 -17.34
N CYS A 367 -20.88 0.72 -17.37
CA CYS A 367 -21.63 0.20 -18.53
C CYS A 367 -22.97 0.91 -18.69
N GLY A 368 -23.70 1.18 -17.61
CA GLY A 368 -24.92 2.00 -17.63
C GLY A 368 -24.65 3.42 -18.12
N ALA A 369 -23.49 3.98 -17.77
CA ALA A 369 -23.02 5.27 -18.27
C ALA A 369 -22.46 5.26 -19.72
N GLY A 370 -22.10 4.08 -20.27
CA GLY A 370 -21.31 3.97 -21.51
C GLY A 370 -21.89 3.11 -22.65
N CYS A 371 -22.91 2.29 -22.40
CA CYS A 371 -23.38 1.30 -23.38
C CYS A 371 -24.45 1.83 -24.35
N LYS A 372 -24.03 2.62 -25.35
CA LYS A 372 -24.67 2.68 -26.67
C LYS A 372 -23.61 2.51 -27.78
N GLY A 373 -23.22 1.26 -28.08
CA GLY A 373 -22.31 0.96 -29.19
C GLY A 373 -21.81 -0.50 -29.23
N ASN A 374 -21.97 -1.17 -30.38
CA ASN A 374 -21.76 -2.63 -30.57
C ASN A 374 -20.28 -3.10 -30.64
N TYR A 375 -19.35 -2.53 -29.87
CA TYR A 375 -17.91 -2.74 -30.07
C TYR A 375 -17.33 -4.07 -29.53
N ALA A 376 -18.04 -4.79 -28.65
CA ALA A 376 -17.43 -5.85 -27.83
C ALA A 376 -17.16 -7.21 -28.52
N LYS A 377 -17.78 -7.51 -29.68
CA LYS A 377 -17.75 -8.88 -30.26
C LYS A 377 -16.59 -9.18 -31.21
N VAL A 378 -15.91 -8.18 -31.78
CA VAL A 378 -14.92 -8.40 -32.87
C VAL A 378 -13.50 -8.64 -32.34
N HIS A 379 -13.12 -8.04 -31.20
CA HIS A 379 -11.71 -7.98 -30.79
C HIS A 379 -11.14 -9.27 -30.16
N SER A 380 -12.00 -10.12 -29.56
CA SER A 380 -11.55 -11.30 -28.81
C SER A 380 -10.91 -12.40 -29.69
N SER A 381 -11.29 -12.48 -30.96
CA SER A 381 -10.88 -13.55 -31.87
C SER A 381 -9.45 -13.37 -32.37
N ARG A 382 -9.04 -12.12 -32.65
CA ARG A 382 -7.76 -11.77 -33.27
C ARG A 382 -6.57 -11.95 -32.33
N VAL A 383 -6.72 -11.56 -31.06
CA VAL A 383 -5.63 -11.57 -30.06
C VAL A 383 -5.12 -12.99 -29.76
N LYS A 384 -5.97 -14.02 -29.88
CA LYS A 384 -5.57 -15.42 -29.64
C LYS A 384 -4.67 -16.00 -30.73
N GLN A 385 -4.62 -15.42 -31.93
CA GLN A 385 -3.77 -15.90 -33.02
C GLN A 385 -2.32 -15.41 -32.93
N GLU A 386 -2.07 -14.27 -32.29
CA GLU A 386 -0.75 -13.62 -32.30
C GLU A 386 0.19 -14.11 -31.19
N THR A 387 -0.33 -14.59 -30.05
CA THR A 387 0.49 -14.96 -28.87
C THR A 387 1.33 -16.24 -29.04
N ALA A 388 1.09 -17.05 -30.07
CA ALA A 388 1.65 -18.39 -30.19
C ALA A 388 3.08 -18.46 -30.80
N ARG A 389 3.76 -17.32 -31.03
CA ARG A 389 4.93 -17.27 -31.94
C ARG A 389 6.34 -17.09 -31.36
N HIS A 390 6.55 -16.72 -30.07
CA HIS A 390 7.93 -16.43 -29.58
C HIS A 390 8.18 -16.77 -28.08
N GLU A 391 9.17 -17.62 -27.80
CA GLU A 391 9.93 -17.75 -26.53
C GLU A 391 11.40 -18.15 -26.84
N LEU A 392 12.38 -17.70 -26.04
CA LEU A 392 13.84 -17.95 -26.19
C LEU A 392 14.56 -18.14 -24.82
N HIS A 393 15.74 -18.76 -24.81
CA HIS A 393 16.50 -19.25 -23.62
C HIS A 393 17.85 -18.52 -23.36
N VAL A 394 18.40 -18.59 -22.13
CA VAL A 394 19.77 -18.13 -21.72
C VAL A 394 20.40 -19.09 -20.65
N ASP A 395 21.73 -19.06 -20.51
CA ASP A 395 22.66 -20.12 -20.03
C ASP A 395 23.28 -19.90 -18.60
N PRO A 396 23.81 -20.93 -17.87
CA PRO A 396 24.15 -20.84 -16.42
C PRO A 396 25.59 -20.49 -15.96
N ASN A 397 26.60 -20.35 -16.83
CA ASN A 397 28.02 -20.41 -16.41
C ASN A 397 28.71 -19.05 -16.10
N SER A 398 28.18 -18.22 -15.18
CA SER A 398 28.83 -16.94 -14.79
C SER A 398 29.07 -16.81 -13.27
N ASP A 399 30.32 -16.56 -12.87
CA ASP A 399 30.74 -16.46 -11.47
C ASP A 399 30.28 -15.17 -10.72
N PRO A 400 30.14 -15.21 -9.38
CA PRO A 400 29.59 -14.12 -8.57
C PRO A 400 30.63 -13.04 -8.24
N ILE A 401 30.94 -12.19 -9.21
CA ILE A 401 31.91 -11.07 -9.11
C ILE A 401 31.55 -9.98 -8.08
N PHE A 402 30.29 -9.92 -7.59
CA PHE A 402 29.74 -8.73 -6.93
C PHE A 402 29.56 -8.81 -5.39
N ASP A 403 30.02 -9.87 -4.72
CA ASP A 403 29.71 -10.13 -3.30
C ASP A 403 30.88 -9.89 -2.30
N ALA A 404 32.03 -9.36 -2.74
CA ALA A 404 33.21 -9.10 -1.90
C ALA A 404 33.41 -7.60 -1.53
N PRO A 405 34.03 -7.26 -0.37
CA PRO A 405 34.32 -5.86 -0.02
C PRO A 405 35.49 -5.29 -0.81
N ILE A 406 35.32 -4.12 -1.43
CA ILE A 406 36.40 -3.40 -2.13
C ILE A 406 37.53 -3.05 -1.16
N THR A 407 38.74 -3.53 -1.47
CA THR A 407 39.97 -3.15 -0.77
C THR A 407 40.51 -1.80 -1.28
N LYS A 408 41.36 -1.16 -0.48
CA LYS A 408 42.02 0.11 -0.88
C LYS A 408 42.91 -0.08 -2.12
N ASP A 409 43.53 -1.25 -2.26
CA ASP A 409 44.41 -1.55 -3.38
C ASP A 409 43.63 -1.92 -4.64
N GLU A 410 42.49 -2.61 -4.54
CA GLU A 410 41.55 -2.76 -5.67
C GLU A 410 40.96 -1.41 -6.10
N LEU A 411 40.65 -0.51 -5.17
CA LEU A 411 40.18 0.84 -5.50
C LEU A 411 41.28 1.65 -6.22
N ILE A 412 42.52 1.60 -5.75
CA ILE A 412 43.66 2.27 -6.40
C ILE A 412 43.97 1.61 -7.75
N TYR A 413 43.85 0.29 -7.86
CA TYR A 413 44.00 -0.44 -9.12
C TYR A 413 42.90 -0.03 -10.11
N ALA A 414 41.63 -0.08 -9.72
CA ALA A 414 40.50 0.34 -10.55
C ALA A 414 40.64 1.80 -11.02
N ILE A 415 41.02 2.73 -10.13
CA ILE A 415 41.29 4.14 -10.48
C ILE A 415 42.45 4.26 -11.50
N ARG A 416 43.46 3.39 -11.43
CA ARG A 416 44.56 3.32 -12.42
C ARG A 416 44.18 2.59 -13.71
N SER A 417 43.19 1.69 -13.67
CA SER A 417 42.66 0.93 -14.80
C SER A 417 41.60 1.66 -15.61
N LEU A 418 41.01 2.73 -15.07
CA LEU A 418 40.09 3.60 -15.82
C LEU A 418 40.82 4.19 -17.04
N PRO A 419 40.22 4.19 -18.24
CA PRO A 419 40.85 4.79 -19.41
C PRO A 419 41.07 6.29 -19.19
N ARG A 420 42.33 6.73 -19.17
CA ARG A 420 42.68 8.16 -19.17
C ARG A 420 42.18 8.79 -20.47
N GLY A 421 41.00 9.40 -20.43
CA GLY A 421 40.37 10.04 -21.59
C GLY A 421 38.84 9.93 -21.65
N VAL A 422 38.20 9.06 -20.87
CA VAL A 422 36.73 9.04 -20.79
C VAL A 422 36.26 10.10 -19.78
N ALA A 423 35.96 11.30 -20.28
CA ALA A 423 35.26 12.32 -19.52
C ALA A 423 33.80 11.90 -19.31
N GLY A 424 33.51 11.24 -18.18
CA GLY A 424 32.13 10.99 -17.77
C GLY A 424 31.42 12.31 -17.47
N SER A 425 30.29 12.58 -18.12
CA SER A 425 29.51 13.79 -17.81
C SER A 425 28.85 13.65 -16.44
N TRP A 426 29.00 14.67 -15.60
CA TRP A 426 28.31 14.76 -14.31
C TRP A 426 26.79 14.68 -14.45
N GLU A 427 26.26 15.10 -15.62
CA GLU A 427 24.83 15.03 -15.97
C GLU A 427 24.28 13.60 -16.03
N GLU A 428 25.13 12.56 -16.04
CA GLU A 428 24.72 11.16 -16.08
C GLU A 428 24.64 10.49 -14.70
N TRP A 429 25.18 11.15 -13.67
CA TRP A 429 25.59 10.51 -12.41
C TRP A 429 24.71 10.89 -11.21
N TRP A 430 24.14 12.08 -11.23
CA TRP A 430 23.17 12.52 -10.23
C TRP A 430 21.82 11.82 -10.42
N THR A 431 21.03 11.70 -9.36
CA THR A 431 19.65 11.20 -9.42
C THR A 431 18.79 11.90 -8.36
N TYR A 432 17.53 11.50 -8.22
CA TYR A 432 16.66 11.94 -7.12
C TYR A 432 16.63 10.95 -5.92
N ASP A 433 17.33 9.81 -6.00
CA ASP A 433 17.28 8.72 -5.01
C ASP A 433 18.68 8.25 -4.58
N GLY A 434 18.84 7.82 -3.33
CA GLY A 434 20.07 7.14 -2.87
C GLY A 434 21.32 8.04 -2.83
N ILE A 435 22.50 7.45 -3.07
CA ILE A 435 23.80 8.11 -2.83
C ILE A 435 24.14 9.26 -3.78
N SER A 436 23.41 9.38 -4.90
CA SER A 436 23.50 10.53 -5.79
C SER A 436 22.24 11.41 -5.79
N GLY A 437 21.40 11.23 -4.77
CA GLY A 437 20.18 11.99 -4.50
C GLY A 437 20.43 13.41 -3.97
N PRO A 438 19.36 14.20 -3.75
CA PRO A 438 19.46 15.64 -3.50
C PRO A 438 20.26 16.06 -2.27
N ASP A 439 20.28 15.21 -1.23
CA ASP A 439 21.07 15.43 0.00
C ASP A 439 22.58 15.43 -0.28
N PHE A 440 23.02 14.79 -1.37
CA PHE A 440 24.43 14.58 -1.70
C PHE A 440 24.92 15.40 -2.91
N TRP A 441 24.05 16.05 -3.68
CA TRP A 441 24.44 16.74 -4.93
C TRP A 441 25.64 17.69 -4.75
N GLY A 442 25.65 18.53 -3.70
CA GLY A 442 26.76 19.47 -3.43
C GLY A 442 28.06 18.82 -2.94
N LEU A 443 28.07 17.51 -2.72
CA LEU A 443 29.26 16.70 -2.44
C LEU A 443 29.75 15.90 -3.66
N LEU A 444 28.87 15.64 -4.64
CA LEU A 444 29.22 14.92 -5.88
C LEU A 444 30.11 15.78 -6.80
N ASN A 445 29.75 17.05 -6.97
CA ASN A 445 30.42 17.99 -7.86
C ASN A 445 30.65 19.33 -7.14
N PRO A 446 31.89 19.85 -7.07
CA PRO A 446 32.20 21.15 -6.47
C PRO A 446 31.36 22.33 -7.01
N GLU A 447 31.02 22.32 -8.30
CA GLU A 447 30.16 23.36 -8.92
C GLU A 447 28.73 23.36 -8.40
N TRP A 448 28.28 22.25 -7.79
CA TRP A 448 26.96 22.11 -7.19
C TRP A 448 26.95 22.44 -5.69
N SER A 449 28.02 23.04 -5.16
CA SER A 449 28.18 23.32 -3.72
C SER A 449 27.02 24.12 -3.08
N PHE A 450 26.26 24.92 -3.84
CA PHE A 450 25.04 25.57 -3.36
C PHE A 450 23.94 24.59 -2.95
N CYS A 451 23.89 23.37 -3.50
CA CYS A 451 22.92 22.35 -3.10
C CYS A 451 23.06 21.94 -1.62
N THR A 452 24.25 22.11 -1.03
CA THR A 452 24.54 21.81 0.40
C THR A 452 24.78 23.07 1.22
N LYS A 453 25.43 24.11 0.66
CA LYS A 453 25.80 25.35 1.39
C LYS A 453 24.78 26.48 1.23
N GLY A 454 23.86 26.38 0.28
CA GLY A 454 22.86 27.40 -0.01
C GLY A 454 21.90 27.62 1.15
N ARG A 455 21.47 28.87 1.34
CA ARG A 455 20.53 29.27 2.39
C ARG A 455 19.15 29.65 1.83
N ARG A 456 19.06 30.00 0.54
CA ARG A 456 17.81 30.29 -0.18
C ARG A 456 17.43 29.13 -1.12
N GLN A 457 17.62 27.90 -0.66
CA GLN A 457 17.35 26.70 -1.46
C GLN A 457 15.84 26.46 -1.68
N SER A 458 15.49 25.73 -2.73
CA SER A 458 14.12 25.35 -3.12
C SER A 458 14.05 23.86 -3.45
N PRO A 459 12.86 23.22 -3.36
CA PRO A 459 11.56 23.78 -3.01
C PRO A 459 11.39 24.10 -1.51
N ILE A 460 10.25 24.67 -1.12
CA ILE A 460 9.87 24.91 0.28
C ILE A 460 8.45 24.41 0.56
N ASP A 461 8.12 24.23 1.84
CA ASP A 461 6.72 24.09 2.27
C ASP A 461 6.06 25.47 2.39
N LEU A 462 4.85 25.58 1.83
CA LEU A 462 4.04 26.79 1.85
C LEU A 462 3.01 26.64 2.96
N ASP A 463 3.34 27.10 4.17
CA ASP A 463 2.40 27.17 5.28
C ASP A 463 1.58 28.50 5.20
N PRO A 464 0.25 28.45 5.02
CA PRO A 464 -0.61 29.64 5.00
C PRO A 464 -0.47 30.53 6.25
N ALA A 465 -0.08 29.99 7.40
CA ALA A 465 0.06 30.73 8.65
C ALA A 465 1.25 31.70 8.67
N VAL A 466 2.25 31.53 7.78
CA VAL A 466 3.46 32.37 7.70
C VAL A 466 3.54 33.22 6.43
N LEU A 467 2.51 33.19 5.58
CA LEU A 467 2.45 34.00 4.36
C LEU A 467 2.23 35.49 4.68
N LEU A 468 3.11 36.35 4.19
CA LEU A 468 2.97 37.80 4.30
C LEU A 468 2.10 38.33 3.16
N TYR A 469 0.92 38.87 3.47
CA TYR A 469 0.12 39.58 2.48
C TYR A 469 0.80 40.89 2.05
N ASP A 470 1.06 41.02 0.75
CA ASP A 470 1.60 42.21 0.11
C ASP A 470 0.57 42.76 -0.90
N PRO A 471 -0.06 43.91 -0.63
CA PRO A 471 -1.08 44.49 -1.50
C PRO A 471 -0.52 45.05 -2.82
N HIS A 472 0.80 45.21 -2.95
CA HIS A 472 1.42 45.74 -4.17
C HIS A 472 1.75 44.66 -5.20
N LEU A 473 1.64 43.38 -4.83
CA LEU A 473 1.77 42.25 -5.75
C LEU A 473 0.58 42.21 -6.72
N LYS A 474 0.80 42.78 -7.92
CA LYS A 474 -0.11 42.71 -9.07
C LYS A 474 -0.35 41.26 -9.52
N SER A 475 -1.27 41.05 -10.45
CA SER A 475 -1.33 39.76 -11.16
C SER A 475 -0.07 39.57 -11.99
N ILE A 476 0.44 38.34 -12.08
CA ILE A 476 1.39 37.96 -13.13
C ILE A 476 0.74 38.12 -14.51
N HIS A 477 1.53 38.54 -15.50
CA HIS A 477 1.18 38.55 -16.91
C HIS A 477 2.09 37.59 -17.67
N VAL A 478 1.52 36.84 -18.61
CA VAL A 478 2.23 35.97 -19.56
C VAL A 478 1.59 36.17 -20.91
N ASP A 479 2.40 36.40 -21.94
CA ASP A 479 1.94 36.63 -23.29
C ASP A 479 1.13 35.44 -23.83
N LYS A 480 0.17 35.72 -24.70
CA LYS A 480 -0.76 34.72 -25.26
C LYS A 480 -0.24 34.00 -26.50
N PHE A 481 1.01 34.22 -26.87
CA PHE A 481 1.61 33.57 -28.03
C PHE A 481 1.78 32.05 -27.77
N ARG A 482 1.68 31.28 -28.85
CA ARG A 482 1.80 29.82 -28.82
C ARG A 482 3.17 29.44 -29.35
N VAL A 483 3.88 28.62 -28.58
CA VAL A 483 5.27 28.22 -28.86
C VAL A 483 5.34 26.75 -29.27
N SER A 484 6.21 26.47 -30.23
CA SER A 484 6.66 25.13 -30.58
C SER A 484 8.04 24.86 -29.99
N GLY A 485 8.43 23.59 -29.99
CA GLY A 485 9.71 23.17 -29.44
C GLY A 485 9.78 21.67 -29.25
N THR A 486 10.71 21.25 -28.42
CA THR A 486 11.04 19.84 -28.24
C THR A 486 10.80 19.40 -26.81
N ILE A 487 9.99 18.34 -26.64
CA ILE A 487 9.84 17.64 -25.36
C ILE A 487 10.81 16.45 -25.34
N MET A 488 11.60 16.34 -24.28
CA MET A 488 12.66 15.36 -24.13
C MET A 488 12.61 14.66 -22.78
N ASN A 489 13.07 13.41 -22.75
CA ASN A 489 13.35 12.68 -21.52
C ASN A 489 14.85 12.74 -21.22
N THR A 490 15.26 13.53 -20.22
CA THR A 490 16.68 13.66 -19.84
C THR A 490 17.22 12.48 -19.03
N GLY A 491 16.35 11.53 -18.67
CA GLY A 491 16.60 10.48 -17.68
C GLY A 491 16.39 10.92 -16.23
N HIS A 492 16.25 12.22 -15.99
CA HIS A 492 16.03 12.80 -14.67
C HIS A 492 14.72 13.58 -14.58
N SER A 493 14.29 14.21 -15.68
CA SER A 493 13.01 14.90 -15.78
C SER A 493 12.47 14.83 -17.20
N ILE A 494 11.21 15.24 -17.36
CA ILE A 494 10.66 15.58 -18.68
C ILE A 494 10.73 17.10 -18.82
N ILE A 495 11.47 17.55 -19.84
CA ILE A 495 11.67 18.95 -20.17
C ILE A 495 11.02 19.21 -21.52
N PHE A 496 10.19 20.25 -21.64
CA PHE A 496 9.88 20.87 -22.91
C PHE A 496 10.69 22.16 -23.02
N LYS A 497 11.46 22.30 -24.10
CA LYS A 497 12.23 23.51 -24.40
C LYS A 497 11.64 24.18 -25.64
N SER A 498 11.39 25.49 -25.60
CA SER A 498 10.98 26.24 -26.80
C SER A 498 12.10 26.25 -27.83
N ASP A 499 11.74 26.15 -29.10
CA ASP A 499 12.68 26.21 -30.22
C ASP A 499 12.44 27.48 -31.05
N PRO A 500 13.33 28.49 -30.93
CA PRO A 500 13.22 29.71 -31.72
C PRO A 500 13.40 29.51 -33.23
N GLU A 501 13.95 28.39 -33.70
CA GLU A 501 14.06 28.12 -35.14
C GLU A 501 12.71 27.67 -35.74
N LEU A 502 11.86 27.03 -34.92
CA LEU A 502 10.51 26.62 -35.32
C LEU A 502 9.52 27.78 -35.36
N ASP A 503 9.63 28.75 -34.43
CA ASP A 503 8.77 29.93 -34.34
C ASP A 503 9.57 31.25 -34.13
N PRO A 504 10.32 31.75 -35.13
CA PRO A 504 11.28 32.85 -34.95
C PRO A 504 10.69 34.19 -34.48
N GLU A 505 9.44 34.48 -34.85
CA GLU A 505 8.74 35.72 -34.48
C GLU A 505 8.01 35.61 -33.13
N THR A 506 7.96 34.42 -32.52
CA THR A 506 7.15 34.13 -31.34
C THR A 506 7.98 34.25 -30.06
N VAL A 507 7.84 35.38 -29.38
CA VAL A 507 8.46 35.60 -28.05
C VAL A 507 7.37 35.63 -26.99
N VAL A 508 7.44 34.72 -26.00
CA VAL A 508 6.57 34.74 -24.82
C VAL A 508 7.31 35.40 -23.66
N ASN A 509 6.85 36.58 -23.25
CA ASN A 509 7.33 37.27 -22.06
C ASN A 509 6.46 36.97 -20.84
N ILE A 510 7.10 37.06 -19.67
CA ILE A 510 6.55 36.93 -18.33
C ILE A 510 6.88 38.23 -17.61
N THR A 511 5.85 38.94 -17.14
CA THR A 511 5.95 40.29 -16.57
C THR A 511 4.99 40.48 -15.39
N GLU A 512 5.09 41.63 -14.72
CA GLU A 512 4.25 41.99 -13.56
C GLU A 512 4.40 40.98 -12.39
N GLY A 513 3.41 40.86 -11.51
CA GLY A 513 3.53 40.05 -10.30
C GLY A 513 4.61 40.60 -9.34
N PRO A 514 5.62 39.80 -8.96
CA PRO A 514 6.78 40.25 -8.18
C PRO A 514 7.95 40.76 -9.03
N LEU A 515 7.85 40.76 -10.36
CA LEU A 515 8.98 40.92 -11.27
C LEU A 515 9.24 42.41 -11.61
N SER A 516 10.48 42.84 -11.46
CA SER A 516 10.95 44.19 -11.83
C SER A 516 11.38 44.33 -13.29
N TYR A 517 11.62 43.20 -13.97
CA TYR A 517 12.14 43.11 -15.35
C TYR A 517 11.22 42.22 -16.19
N ARG A 518 11.44 42.23 -17.51
CA ARG A 518 10.83 41.27 -18.45
C ARG A 518 11.65 39.99 -18.45
N TYR A 519 10.94 38.86 -18.30
CA TYR A 519 11.54 37.53 -18.39
C TYR A 519 11.03 36.84 -19.65
N ARG A 520 11.93 36.27 -20.44
CA ARG A 520 11.57 35.46 -21.62
C ARG A 520 11.43 34.00 -21.21
N PHE A 521 10.32 33.37 -21.58
CA PHE A 521 10.10 31.93 -21.40
C PHE A 521 11.13 31.11 -22.21
N GLU A 522 11.61 30.00 -21.63
CA GLU A 522 12.60 29.10 -22.23
C GLU A 522 12.18 27.62 -22.13
N GLU A 523 11.78 27.15 -20.94
CA GLU A 523 11.59 25.72 -20.68
C GLU A 523 10.53 25.38 -19.63
N ILE A 524 9.97 24.18 -19.70
CA ILE A 524 8.97 23.62 -18.78
C ILE A 524 9.44 22.27 -18.28
N HIS A 525 9.52 22.10 -16.96
CA HIS A 525 9.92 20.87 -16.28
C HIS A 525 8.71 20.22 -15.61
N LEU A 526 8.68 18.88 -15.57
CA LEU A 526 7.58 18.10 -15.00
C LEU A 526 8.06 17.09 -13.95
N HIS A 527 7.71 17.37 -12.70
CA HIS A 527 8.03 16.56 -11.52
C HIS A 527 6.81 15.72 -11.14
N TYR A 528 6.99 14.43 -10.85
CA TYR A 528 5.88 13.53 -10.50
C TYR A 528 6.33 12.34 -9.65
N GLY A 529 5.41 11.85 -8.81
CA GLY A 529 5.67 10.71 -7.94
C GLY A 529 5.10 9.41 -8.50
N ARG A 530 5.58 8.30 -7.93
CA ARG A 530 5.11 6.95 -8.28
C ARG A 530 3.78 6.58 -7.64
N THR A 531 3.30 7.38 -6.69
CA THR A 531 2.01 7.24 -6.00
C THR A 531 1.17 8.50 -6.14
N ASP A 532 -0.12 8.42 -5.83
CA ASP A 532 -1.09 9.50 -6.07
C ASP A 532 -1.08 10.60 -4.99
N ASP A 533 -0.35 10.37 -3.89
CA ASP A 533 -0.22 11.24 -2.71
C ASP A 533 1.08 12.05 -2.66
N LYS A 534 1.99 11.86 -3.63
CA LYS A 534 3.31 12.51 -3.68
C LYS A 534 3.76 12.76 -5.12
N GLY A 535 4.58 13.78 -5.33
CA GLY A 535 5.15 14.08 -6.64
C GLY A 535 5.49 15.54 -6.92
N SER A 536 4.85 16.46 -6.21
CA SER A 536 5.24 17.87 -6.20
C SER A 536 6.52 18.09 -5.39
N GLU A 537 7.28 19.09 -5.78
CA GLU A 537 8.47 19.57 -5.07
C GLU A 537 8.04 20.53 -3.95
N HIS A 538 7.21 21.51 -4.28
CA HIS A 538 6.53 22.34 -3.30
C HIS A 538 5.43 21.56 -2.59
N THR A 539 5.25 21.85 -1.31
CA THR A 539 4.13 21.34 -0.50
C THR A 539 3.30 22.48 0.06
N LEU A 540 2.06 22.20 0.45
CA LEU A 540 1.14 23.16 1.06
C LEU A 540 0.77 22.64 2.46
N ALA A 541 1.25 23.30 3.51
CA ALA A 541 1.13 22.85 4.90
C ALA A 541 1.49 21.35 5.09
N GLY A 542 2.59 20.91 4.48
CA GLY A 542 3.09 19.54 4.48
C GLY A 542 2.36 18.56 3.54
N ALA A 543 1.31 18.98 2.83
CA ALA A 543 0.65 18.15 1.82
C ALA A 543 1.34 18.26 0.45
N SER A 544 1.66 17.10 -0.15
CA SER A 544 2.20 16.99 -1.51
C SER A 544 1.09 16.67 -2.50
N PHE A 545 1.31 17.05 -3.76
CA PHE A 545 0.44 16.77 -4.91
C PHE A 545 1.07 15.66 -5.77
N PRO A 546 0.31 14.92 -6.60
CA PRO A 546 0.85 13.82 -7.41
C PRO A 546 1.88 14.25 -8.47
N ALA A 547 1.92 15.54 -8.83
CA ALA A 547 2.88 16.14 -9.75
C ALA A 547 2.98 17.66 -9.56
N GLU A 548 3.99 18.27 -10.17
CA GLU A 548 4.19 19.72 -10.28
C GLU A 548 4.81 20.06 -11.64
N LEU A 549 4.31 21.14 -12.24
CA LEU A 549 4.84 21.73 -13.47
C LEU A 549 5.59 23.01 -13.12
N GLN A 550 6.83 23.15 -13.59
CA GLN A 550 7.67 24.32 -13.35
C GLN A 550 8.00 24.98 -14.69
N ILE A 551 7.61 26.23 -14.87
CA ILE A 551 7.84 27.02 -16.08
C ILE A 551 8.98 27.99 -15.79
N PHE A 552 10.10 27.89 -16.51
CA PHE A 552 11.26 28.76 -16.34
C PHE A 552 11.38 29.80 -17.45
N GLY A 553 11.85 30.97 -17.07
CA GLY A 553 12.26 32.03 -17.99
C GLY A 553 13.43 32.84 -17.43
N TYR A 554 14.20 33.48 -18.29
CA TYR A 554 15.37 34.26 -17.92
C TYR A 554 15.13 35.75 -18.10
N ASN A 555 15.80 36.58 -17.30
CA ASN A 555 15.70 38.04 -17.38
C ASN A 555 16.31 38.56 -18.69
N SER A 556 15.47 38.85 -19.68
CA SER A 556 15.87 39.26 -21.02
C SER A 556 16.26 40.74 -21.12
N ASP A 557 16.03 41.53 -20.07
CA ASP A 557 16.51 42.91 -19.99
C ASP A 557 17.99 42.97 -19.52
N LEU A 558 18.49 41.92 -18.87
CA LEU A 558 19.86 41.85 -18.32
C LEU A 558 20.78 40.79 -18.97
N TYR A 559 20.22 39.75 -19.60
CA TYR A 559 20.96 38.62 -20.14
C TYR A 559 20.45 38.23 -21.52
N ASN A 560 21.35 37.71 -22.38
CA ASN A 560 20.99 37.32 -23.74
C ASN A 560 20.25 35.98 -23.77
N ASN A 561 20.58 35.06 -22.86
CA ASN A 561 20.04 33.71 -22.76
C ASN A 561 20.04 33.20 -21.31
N ILE A 562 19.33 32.09 -21.06
CA ILE A 562 19.25 31.48 -19.72
C ILE A 562 20.61 31.01 -19.18
N SER A 563 21.51 30.53 -20.03
CA SER A 563 22.83 30.05 -19.61
C SER A 563 23.69 31.16 -19.03
N GLU A 564 23.63 32.36 -19.60
CA GLU A 564 24.28 33.56 -19.09
C GLU A 564 23.70 33.98 -17.72
N ALA A 565 22.37 34.01 -17.60
CA ALA A 565 21.69 34.33 -16.35
C ALA A 565 22.07 33.35 -15.21
N LEU A 566 22.12 32.05 -15.51
CA LEU A 566 22.53 31.00 -14.58
C LEU A 566 24.02 31.09 -14.22
N ALA A 567 24.90 31.45 -15.16
CA ALA A 567 26.34 31.58 -14.93
C ALA A 567 26.68 32.78 -14.01
N VAL A 568 25.94 33.89 -14.13
CA VAL A 568 26.17 35.12 -13.33
C VAL A 568 25.56 35.01 -11.91
N ARG A 569 24.68 34.03 -11.66
CA ARG A 569 24.21 33.62 -10.32
C ARG A 569 23.59 34.74 -9.45
N ARG A 570 22.95 35.76 -10.06
CA ARG A 570 22.22 36.84 -9.34
C ARG A 570 20.77 36.43 -9.02
N SER A 571 20.19 36.96 -7.94
CA SER A 571 18.82 36.66 -7.48
C SER A 571 17.69 36.98 -8.46
N GLU A 572 17.97 37.80 -9.47
CA GLU A 572 17.03 38.31 -10.49
C GLU A 572 17.30 37.71 -11.88
N GLY A 573 18.05 36.60 -11.96
CA GLY A 573 18.44 35.98 -13.22
C GLY A 573 17.31 35.17 -13.87
N VAL A 574 16.53 34.45 -13.05
CA VAL A 574 15.53 33.47 -13.51
C VAL A 574 14.20 33.68 -12.78
N VAL A 575 13.08 33.52 -13.49
CA VAL A 575 11.75 33.33 -12.91
C VAL A 575 11.36 31.86 -13.01
N GLY A 576 10.76 31.32 -11.95
CA GLY A 576 10.16 29.98 -11.94
C GLY A 576 8.69 30.07 -11.55
N ILE A 577 7.77 29.68 -12.44
CA ILE A 577 6.34 29.57 -12.11
C ILE A 577 6.03 28.11 -11.78
N ALA A 578 5.71 27.82 -10.52
CA ALA A 578 5.29 26.49 -10.09
C ALA A 578 3.76 26.35 -10.12
N ILE A 579 3.28 25.26 -10.73
CA ILE A 579 1.88 24.89 -10.81
C ILE A 579 1.73 23.48 -10.24
N LEU A 580 1.03 23.35 -9.12
CA LEU A 580 0.73 22.05 -8.52
C LEU A 580 -0.30 21.31 -9.39
N LEU A 581 -0.14 19.99 -9.57
CA LEU A 581 -1.04 19.17 -10.39
C LEU A 581 -1.87 18.26 -9.49
N GLN A 582 -3.20 18.43 -9.53
CA GLN A 582 -4.14 17.58 -8.78
C GLN A 582 -4.77 16.53 -9.71
N MET A 583 -5.06 15.32 -9.20
CA MET A 583 -5.84 14.35 -9.97
C MET A 583 -7.26 14.88 -10.27
N GLY A 584 -7.68 14.80 -11.52
CA GLY A 584 -9.05 15.09 -11.96
C GLY A 584 -9.46 14.26 -13.18
N ASP A 585 -10.76 14.26 -13.50
CA ASP A 585 -11.29 13.50 -14.63
C ASP A 585 -11.00 14.16 -15.99
N LEU A 586 -10.89 15.48 -16.01
CA LEU A 586 -10.49 16.27 -17.18
C LEU A 586 -9.17 16.97 -16.89
N SER A 587 -8.25 16.93 -17.85
CA SER A 587 -6.97 17.66 -17.77
C SER A 587 -7.01 18.97 -18.55
N ASN A 588 -6.23 19.96 -18.08
CA ASN A 588 -5.97 21.23 -18.76
C ASN A 588 -5.60 20.98 -20.25
N ALA A 589 -6.08 21.85 -21.15
CA ALA A 589 -5.97 21.64 -22.59
C ALA A 589 -4.51 21.59 -23.09
N GLU A 590 -3.68 22.51 -22.61
CA GLU A 590 -2.27 22.61 -22.98
C GLU A 590 -1.44 21.51 -22.29
N LEU A 591 -1.81 21.10 -21.06
CA LEU A 591 -1.21 19.93 -20.42
C LEU A 591 -1.48 18.64 -21.20
N ARG A 592 -2.61 18.52 -21.92
CA ARG A 592 -2.84 17.40 -22.86
C ARG A 592 -1.93 17.48 -24.09
N ILE A 593 -1.61 18.67 -24.59
CA ILE A 593 -0.65 18.85 -25.69
C ILE A 593 0.74 18.40 -25.22
N LEU A 594 1.21 18.93 -24.07
CA LEU A 594 2.48 18.58 -23.44
C LEU A 594 2.61 17.06 -23.21
N THR A 595 1.53 16.43 -22.72
CA THR A 595 1.53 14.98 -22.43
C THR A 595 1.22 14.09 -23.64
N SER A 596 0.95 14.64 -24.83
CA SER A 596 0.54 13.86 -26.01
C SER A 596 1.67 12.98 -26.58
N GLN A 597 2.92 13.48 -26.55
CA GLN A 597 4.08 12.80 -27.16
C GLN A 597 4.89 11.95 -26.17
N LEU A 598 4.46 11.80 -24.90
CA LEU A 598 5.19 11.02 -23.89
C LEU A 598 5.52 9.58 -24.33
N HIS A 599 4.69 9.00 -25.20
CA HIS A 599 4.90 7.67 -25.76
C HIS A 599 6.07 7.56 -26.76
N LYS A 600 6.62 8.69 -27.22
CA LYS A 600 7.82 8.77 -28.07
C LYS A 600 9.11 9.00 -27.28
N ILE A 601 9.00 9.43 -26.03
CA ILE A 601 10.13 9.79 -25.16
C ILE A 601 10.25 8.87 -23.93
N VAL A 602 9.95 7.58 -24.14
CA VAL A 602 9.92 6.58 -23.07
C VAL A 602 11.29 6.42 -22.41
N TYR A 603 12.37 6.53 -23.17
CA TYR A 603 13.74 6.32 -22.72
C TYR A 603 14.55 7.62 -22.70
N ARG A 604 15.61 7.65 -21.88
CA ARG A 604 16.54 8.78 -21.79
C ARG A 604 17.16 9.09 -23.16
N GLY A 605 17.23 10.38 -23.49
CA GLY A 605 17.78 10.89 -24.75
C GLY A 605 16.80 10.81 -25.93
N GLN A 606 15.57 10.32 -25.72
CA GLN A 606 14.52 10.42 -26.73
C GLN A 606 13.83 11.77 -26.66
N GLU A 607 13.51 12.30 -27.83
CA GLU A 607 12.94 13.63 -28.06
C GLU A 607 11.74 13.56 -29.00
N ALA A 608 10.81 14.51 -28.89
CA ALA A 608 9.69 14.67 -29.79
C ALA A 608 9.29 16.15 -29.93
N HIS A 609 8.94 16.58 -31.14
CA HIS A 609 8.44 17.94 -31.34
C HIS A 609 7.00 18.09 -30.83
N LEU A 610 6.75 19.23 -30.20
CA LEU A 610 5.44 19.76 -29.86
C LEU A 610 5.25 21.10 -30.57
N GLN A 611 4.03 21.38 -31.00
CA GLN A 611 3.69 22.62 -31.68
C GLN A 611 2.52 23.32 -30.99
N HIS A 612 2.47 24.64 -31.12
CA HIS A 612 1.34 25.48 -30.73
C HIS A 612 0.94 25.42 -29.24
N LEU A 613 1.88 25.23 -28.32
CA LEU A 613 1.63 25.19 -26.87
C LEU A 613 1.43 26.62 -26.31
N SER A 614 0.34 26.87 -25.59
CA SER A 614 0.09 28.15 -24.91
C SER A 614 0.59 28.12 -23.47
N VAL A 615 1.70 28.82 -23.19
CA VAL A 615 2.24 28.96 -21.83
C VAL A 615 1.23 29.67 -20.91
N ARG A 616 0.49 30.65 -21.45
CA ARG A 616 -0.55 31.37 -20.70
C ARG A 616 -1.73 30.47 -20.31
N ASP A 617 -2.13 29.52 -21.16
CA ASP A 617 -3.28 28.65 -20.89
C ASP A 617 -2.91 27.36 -20.12
N LEU A 618 -1.61 27.09 -19.90
CA LEU A 618 -1.15 26.16 -18.86
C LEU A 618 -1.42 26.70 -17.45
N LEU A 619 -1.43 28.03 -17.26
CA LEU A 619 -1.68 28.64 -15.95
C LEU A 619 -3.15 28.42 -15.51
N PRO A 620 -3.39 28.15 -14.21
CA PRO A 620 -4.74 28.04 -13.66
C PRO A 620 -5.49 29.38 -13.74
N ASP A 621 -6.83 29.32 -13.81
CA ASP A 621 -7.69 30.50 -13.76
C ASP A 621 -7.74 31.08 -12.33
N THR A 622 -6.72 31.90 -12.04
CA THR A 622 -6.53 32.67 -10.81
C THR A 622 -5.55 33.81 -11.07
N ARG A 623 -5.71 34.90 -10.32
CA ARG A 623 -4.72 35.98 -10.20
C ARG A 623 -3.81 35.85 -8.98
N PHE A 624 -4.07 34.83 -8.15
CA PHE A 624 -3.51 34.69 -6.82
C PHE A 624 -2.32 33.72 -6.80
N PHE A 625 -1.27 34.10 -6.09
CA PHE A 625 -0.03 33.31 -5.99
C PHE A 625 0.73 33.61 -4.69
N MET A 626 1.73 32.77 -4.41
CA MET A 626 2.77 32.97 -3.40
C MET A 626 4.11 33.20 -4.10
N THR A 627 5.00 33.99 -3.53
CA THR A 627 6.30 34.31 -4.14
C THR A 627 7.41 34.46 -3.10
N TYR A 628 8.60 33.99 -3.45
CA TYR A 628 9.78 34.04 -2.60
C TYR A 628 11.07 33.92 -3.44
N GLU A 629 12.21 34.34 -2.88
CA GLU A 629 13.52 34.11 -3.48
C GLU A 629 14.05 32.70 -3.17
N GLY A 630 14.40 31.98 -4.22
CA GLY A 630 14.78 30.58 -4.14
C GLY A 630 15.94 30.20 -5.05
N SER A 631 15.96 28.91 -5.38
CA SER A 631 16.98 28.29 -6.22
C SER A 631 16.35 27.44 -7.31
N LEU A 632 17.16 26.98 -8.26
CA LEU A 632 16.84 25.78 -9.02
C LEU A 632 16.66 24.58 -8.06
N THR A 633 15.80 23.65 -8.44
CA THR A 633 15.50 22.40 -7.70
C THR A 633 16.24 21.18 -8.25
N MET A 634 17.08 21.39 -9.26
CA MET A 634 18.00 20.42 -9.87
C MET A 634 19.47 20.78 -9.51
N PRO A 635 20.46 19.92 -9.81
CA PRO A 635 21.86 20.16 -9.47
C PRO A 635 22.41 21.50 -9.98
N GLY A 636 23.45 21.99 -9.32
CA GLY A 636 23.88 23.40 -9.39
C GLY A 636 23.15 24.26 -8.36
N CYS A 637 21.84 24.06 -8.20
CA CYS A 637 21.00 24.66 -7.16
C CYS A 637 21.22 26.18 -6.96
N HIS A 638 21.45 26.91 -8.06
CA HIS A 638 21.83 28.32 -8.02
C HIS A 638 20.69 29.17 -7.45
N GLU A 639 21.02 30.08 -6.51
CA GLU A 639 20.07 30.94 -5.80
C GLU A 639 19.69 32.18 -6.62
N THR A 640 19.16 31.92 -7.81
CA THR A 640 18.90 32.89 -8.89
C THR A 640 17.42 32.99 -9.27
N VAL A 641 16.57 32.17 -8.64
CA VAL A 641 15.17 31.98 -9.06
C VAL A 641 14.23 32.79 -8.18
N THR A 642 13.50 33.73 -8.79
CA THR A 642 12.29 34.29 -8.19
C THR A 642 11.12 33.34 -8.45
N TRP A 643 10.63 32.68 -7.40
CA TRP A 643 9.54 31.72 -7.51
C TRP A 643 8.17 32.40 -7.47
N ILE A 644 7.25 31.91 -8.29
CA ILE A 644 5.82 32.27 -8.33
C ILE A 644 5.03 30.98 -8.27
N VAL A 645 4.51 30.62 -7.09
CA VAL A 645 3.71 29.40 -6.91
C VAL A 645 2.23 29.75 -7.02
N MET A 646 1.54 29.21 -8.02
CA MET A 646 0.14 29.50 -8.30
C MET A 646 -0.76 28.91 -7.21
N ASN A 647 -1.73 29.69 -6.70
CA ASN A 647 -2.53 29.26 -5.55
C ASN A 647 -3.62 28.21 -5.87
N ARG A 648 -3.73 27.82 -7.14
CA ARG A 648 -4.66 26.80 -7.63
C ARG A 648 -3.90 25.73 -8.38
N PRO A 649 -4.23 24.44 -8.20
CA PRO A 649 -3.70 23.41 -9.05
C PRO A 649 -4.36 23.42 -10.43
N ILE A 650 -3.68 22.86 -11.43
CA ILE A 650 -4.33 22.37 -12.65
C ILE A 650 -4.57 20.87 -12.54
N TYR A 651 -5.48 20.34 -13.35
CA TYR A 651 -5.86 18.93 -13.27
C TYR A 651 -5.08 18.05 -14.25
N ILE A 652 -4.64 16.89 -13.77
CA ILE A 652 -4.03 15.81 -14.55
C ILE A 652 -4.87 14.53 -14.40
N THR A 653 -5.08 13.80 -15.49
CA THR A 653 -5.80 12.53 -15.45
C THR A 653 -4.94 11.39 -14.92
N LYS A 654 -5.59 10.37 -14.35
CA LYS A 654 -4.94 9.10 -13.97
C LYS A 654 -4.23 8.43 -15.15
N GLN A 655 -4.72 8.61 -16.38
CA GLN A 655 -4.07 8.07 -17.57
C GLN A 655 -2.74 8.79 -17.89
N GLN A 656 -2.70 10.12 -17.81
CA GLN A 656 -1.46 10.88 -18.00
C GLN A 656 -0.43 10.54 -16.91
N LEU A 657 -0.83 10.48 -15.64
CA LEU A 657 0.05 10.02 -14.54
C LEU A 657 0.53 8.58 -14.75
N TYR A 658 -0.31 7.68 -15.26
CA TYR A 658 0.09 6.31 -15.58
C TYR A 658 1.15 6.26 -16.69
N ILE A 659 1.01 7.09 -17.74
CA ILE A 659 1.98 7.18 -18.84
C ILE A 659 3.31 7.78 -18.33
N LEU A 660 3.27 8.84 -17.52
CA LEU A 660 4.47 9.41 -16.90
C LEU A 660 5.23 8.36 -16.09
N ARG A 661 4.54 7.59 -15.24
CA ARG A 661 5.12 6.50 -14.42
C ARG A 661 5.58 5.27 -15.23
N LYS A 662 5.56 5.33 -16.57
CA LYS A 662 6.09 4.31 -17.50
C LYS A 662 7.35 4.75 -18.24
N LEU A 663 7.73 6.02 -18.14
CA LEU A 663 8.98 6.54 -18.64
C LEU A 663 10.17 5.92 -17.88
N MET A 664 11.37 5.99 -18.44
CA MET A 664 12.56 5.28 -17.98
C MET A 664 13.76 6.23 -17.87
N GLN A 665 14.58 6.05 -16.83
CA GLN A 665 15.78 6.86 -16.56
C GLN A 665 16.98 6.54 -17.46
N GLY A 666 16.93 5.42 -18.19
CA GLY A 666 18.01 4.95 -19.07
C GLY A 666 17.60 4.97 -20.54
N ALA A 667 18.60 4.89 -21.42
CA ALA A 667 18.40 4.81 -22.86
C ALA A 667 17.74 3.49 -23.26
N GLU A 668 17.21 3.40 -24.48
CA GLU A 668 16.44 2.23 -24.95
C GLU A 668 17.26 0.92 -24.96
N ASN A 669 18.56 1.02 -25.26
CA ASN A 669 19.52 -0.08 -25.23
C ASN A 669 20.00 -0.46 -23.81
N SER A 670 19.79 0.40 -22.81
CA SER A 670 20.18 0.18 -21.41
C SER A 670 19.14 0.81 -20.48
N PRO A 671 17.92 0.25 -20.43
CA PRO A 671 16.82 0.83 -19.67
C PRO A 671 17.08 0.67 -18.17
N LYS A 672 17.38 1.79 -17.50
CA LYS A 672 17.56 1.89 -16.04
C LYS A 672 16.20 1.76 -15.31
N ALA A 673 16.07 2.26 -14.09
CA ALA A 673 14.79 2.24 -13.39
C ALA A 673 13.72 3.11 -14.09
N PRO A 674 12.42 2.87 -13.84
CA PRO A 674 11.36 3.78 -14.27
C PRO A 674 11.57 5.20 -13.71
N LEU A 675 11.40 6.20 -14.54
CA LEU A 675 11.39 7.61 -14.16
C LEU A 675 10.13 7.91 -13.32
N GLY A 676 10.33 8.65 -12.24
CA GLY A 676 9.30 8.99 -11.27
C GLY A 676 9.87 9.01 -9.85
N ASN A 677 9.23 9.78 -8.97
CA ASN A 677 9.86 10.39 -7.79
C ASN A 677 10.99 11.35 -8.17
N ASN A 678 10.89 12.02 -9.33
CA ASN A 678 11.86 13.00 -9.79
C ASN A 678 11.66 14.38 -9.14
N PHE A 679 11.52 14.42 -7.82
CA PHE A 679 11.21 15.63 -7.06
C PHE A 679 12.16 15.77 -5.87
N ARG A 680 12.74 16.95 -5.67
CA ARG A 680 13.54 17.32 -4.49
C ARG A 680 12.61 17.52 -3.29
N PRO A 681 13.00 17.07 -2.07
CA PRO A 681 12.19 17.32 -0.87
C PRO A 681 12.17 18.81 -0.48
N PRO A 682 11.11 19.30 0.21
CA PRO A 682 11.06 20.64 0.79
C PRO A 682 12.26 20.95 1.70
N LEU A 683 12.86 22.11 1.51
CA LEU A 683 14.03 22.58 2.25
C LEU A 683 13.70 23.70 3.24
N PRO A 684 14.57 23.95 4.25
CA PRO A 684 14.31 24.95 5.27
C PRO A 684 14.07 26.36 4.70
N LEU A 685 13.05 27.05 5.21
CA LEU A 685 12.73 28.42 4.81
C LEU A 685 13.85 29.41 5.16
N ASN A 686 14.65 29.13 6.20
CA ASN A 686 15.82 29.93 6.59
C ASN A 686 15.54 31.44 6.76
N GLN A 687 14.43 31.77 7.43
CA GLN A 687 13.97 33.16 7.69
C GLN A 687 13.62 33.97 6.43
N ARG A 688 13.55 33.37 5.24
CA ARG A 688 12.98 34.02 4.05
C ARG A 688 11.51 34.35 4.28
N VAL A 689 11.07 35.49 3.76
CA VAL A 689 9.67 35.89 3.73
C VAL A 689 9.03 35.33 2.46
N VAL A 690 7.93 34.60 2.61
CA VAL A 690 7.06 34.24 1.49
C VAL A 690 5.93 35.26 1.41
N ARG A 691 5.88 36.02 0.32
CA ARG A 691 4.84 37.03 0.08
C ARG A 691 3.66 36.43 -0.70
N THR A 692 2.48 37.02 -0.58
CA THR A 692 1.29 36.64 -1.36
C THR A 692 0.38 37.83 -1.61
N ASN A 693 -0.35 37.82 -2.72
CA ASN A 693 -1.44 38.77 -2.99
C ASN A 693 -2.81 38.28 -2.49
N ILE A 694 -2.85 37.22 -1.67
CA ILE A 694 -4.06 36.70 -1.03
C ILE A 694 -4.26 37.38 0.33
N ASP A 695 -5.31 38.19 0.45
CA ASP A 695 -5.69 38.81 1.73
C ASP A 695 -6.51 37.84 2.60
N PHE A 696 -5.84 37.14 3.51
CA PHE A 696 -6.48 36.24 4.47
C PHE A 696 -7.25 36.98 5.59
N ARG A 697 -7.14 38.31 5.72
CA ARG A 697 -7.78 39.08 6.81
C ARG A 697 -9.19 39.56 6.49
N ARG A 698 -9.67 39.40 5.25
CA ARG A 698 -11.06 39.70 4.85
C ARG A 698 -12.03 38.58 5.26
N THR A 699 -12.10 38.31 6.56
CA THR A 699 -13.07 37.37 7.15
C THR A 699 -14.25 38.11 7.77
N GLU A 700 -15.08 38.73 6.92
CA GLU A 700 -16.50 38.99 7.22
C GLU A 700 -17.24 39.32 5.91
N GLY A 701 -18.29 38.55 5.59
CA GLY A 701 -19.25 38.84 4.51
C GLY A 701 -18.91 38.42 3.06
N SER A 702 -17.64 38.17 2.70
CA SER A 702 -17.28 37.80 1.31
C SER A 702 -17.45 36.30 1.03
N LYS A 703 -18.53 35.92 0.34
CA LYS A 703 -18.69 34.59 -0.26
C LYS A 703 -17.46 34.28 -1.12
N CYS A 704 -16.77 33.16 -0.86
CA CYS A 704 -15.63 32.70 -1.65
C CYS A 704 -16.05 32.49 -3.12
N PRO A 705 -15.67 33.36 -4.09
CA PRO A 705 -16.49 33.49 -5.31
C PRO A 705 -16.36 32.35 -6.34
N THR A 706 -15.41 31.43 -6.19
CA THR A 706 -14.92 30.63 -7.33
C THR A 706 -14.73 29.12 -7.07
N MET A 707 -15.35 28.53 -6.04
CA MET A 707 -15.49 27.05 -5.95
C MET A 707 -16.91 26.52 -5.69
N HIS A 708 -17.93 27.38 -5.53
CA HIS A 708 -19.24 26.93 -5.00
C HIS A 708 -20.47 27.04 -5.93
N HIS A 709 -20.34 27.49 -7.19
CA HIS A 709 -21.50 27.85 -8.03
C HIS A 709 -21.50 27.40 -9.51
N ASN A 710 -20.81 26.31 -9.87
CA ASN A 710 -20.94 25.70 -11.21
C ASN A 710 -21.28 24.18 -11.18
N MET A 711 -22.12 23.77 -10.22
CA MET A 711 -22.88 22.52 -10.32
C MET A 711 -24.37 22.80 -10.07
N HIS A 712 -25.14 22.88 -11.15
CA HIS A 712 -26.59 23.00 -11.10
C HIS A 712 -27.22 21.88 -11.95
N TYR A 713 -27.89 20.93 -11.30
CA TYR A 713 -28.76 19.99 -12.00
C TYR A 713 -30.04 20.71 -12.41
N LYS A 714 -30.21 20.97 -13.71
CA LYS A 714 -31.43 21.55 -14.27
C LYS A 714 -32.53 20.48 -14.33
N ALA A 715 -33.27 20.33 -13.22
CA ALA A 715 -34.43 19.45 -13.18
C ALA A 715 -35.46 19.87 -14.26
N ARG A 716 -35.75 18.98 -15.21
CA ARG A 716 -36.87 19.16 -16.12
C ARG A 716 -38.16 19.00 -15.31
N LYS A 717 -38.82 20.11 -14.98
CA LYS A 717 -40.20 20.10 -14.51
C LYS A 717 -41.07 19.42 -15.58
N TRP A 718 -41.70 18.31 -15.23
CA TRP A 718 -42.83 17.79 -15.99
C TRP A 718 -44.07 18.61 -15.63
N THR A 719 -44.76 19.13 -16.65
CA THR A 719 -46.09 19.72 -16.51
C THR A 719 -47.12 18.63 -16.17
N ARG A 720 -48.06 18.96 -15.27
CA ARG A 720 -49.22 18.09 -15.00
C ARG A 720 -50.23 18.24 -16.14
N TYR A 721 -50.61 17.11 -16.74
CA TYR A 721 -51.95 16.68 -17.23
C TYR A 721 -52.81 17.66 -18.08
N PRO A 722 -53.60 17.16 -19.05
CA PRO A 722 -54.77 16.30 -18.77
C PRO A 722 -54.47 14.81 -18.67
#